data_AF-A0A2V6T0I0-F1
#
_entry.id   AF-A0A2V6T0I0-F1
#
_cell.length_a   1.000
_cell.length_b   1.000
_cell.length_c   1.000
_cell.angle_alpha   90.00
_cell.angle_beta   90.00
_cell.angle_gamma   90.00
#
_symmetry.space_group_name_H-M   'P 1'
#
loop_
_entity.id
_entity.type
_entity.pdbx_description
1 polymer ?
#
loop_
_entity_poly.entity_id
_entity_poly.type
_entity_poly.pdbx_seq_one_letter_code
_entity_poly.pdbx_strand_id
1 'polypeptide(L)'
;MVLLAGCAAGGGGAKAPEPRSGGPAASSRTADQLYVVDCLLPAQIRKLGRNLTFLGPRRAIKTSAQDCEIRGGEYVAYDRADYATALRVWLPLAQEGDPAAQVNVGEIYEKGLGVAPDYATAFAWYRKAAERGFSRAQIDLGHLYEKGLGMERDTVQALDWYRKASGLTDAIALDAGGLVAENRQQMSDLRAEVGRRTQESQQLRAQLEAARRQADEARRELDQRSTEAEAGRQRVEDLRRELDRAKAEAGAGRDDSKVRALAAQLGQRESELERQRQEVVRLRQRVTGLEADTARESQGLRAELEAARRQVDEARRELERRSTEAEAGRQRVEDLRRELDRAKAEAGAARDDSKVRALTAQLGQRESELEQQRQEVGRLRQRVTGLETDATRERQRVDQLGGERVAMAGPSIEMIEPSLLATRGVSIVKVALAPDQTERVLVGRVTAPSGLMLLTVNDRELTVDDQGLFRTRIPVKADAVPVRVVAVDRGGKRSALEFQLAPDERPAATAALPRKFPPALREGQYHALVIGNRAYEHWPSLKTSEADAKETAILLEKRYGFKTRILLNARRFDILQALNELRNQLTEKDKLLIYYAGHGYLDEKINRAYWVPVDGALDSNTEWISTVAITDLVSAISAKHILLVVDSCYSGALTRSALARLEAGSSPEARQHWLEVVAAKRSRTVLSSGDLKPVLDSGGGEHSVFARAWLDVLGKNDDVLEAQRLYREIAARVAYAADALRFEQVPQYAPIRYAGHESGDFLFLPRDN
;
A
#
# COMPACT_ATOMS: atom_id res chain seq x y z
N MET A 1 -20.05 22.76 3.44
CA MET A 1 -19.03 23.41 4.31
C MET A 1 -18.44 22.32 5.18
N VAL A 2 -17.36 21.70 4.69
CA VAL A 2 -16.71 20.53 5.31
C VAL A 2 -15.60 21.08 6.21
N LEU A 3 -15.70 20.80 7.51
CA LEU A 3 -14.73 21.21 8.52
C LEU A 3 -13.46 20.37 8.39
N LEU A 4 -12.43 20.97 7.81
CA LEU A 4 -11.03 20.60 7.99
C LEU A 4 -10.59 21.11 9.37
N ALA A 5 -10.26 20.22 10.30
CA ALA A 5 -9.68 20.61 11.59
C ALA A 5 -8.16 20.79 11.41
N GLY A 6 -7.72 22.04 11.35
CA GLY A 6 -6.30 22.43 11.38
C GLY A 6 -5.81 22.61 12.82
N CYS A 7 -4.56 22.21 13.07
CA CYS A 7 -3.87 22.41 14.35
C CYS A 7 -3.40 23.86 14.47
N ALA A 8 -3.72 24.52 15.59
CA ALA A 8 -3.20 25.83 15.96
C ALA A 8 -2.42 25.73 17.29
N ALA A 9 -1.23 26.32 17.30
CA ALA A 9 -0.41 26.54 18.48
C ALA A 9 -0.81 27.85 19.19
N GLY A 10 -0.82 27.86 20.52
CA GLY A 10 -1.04 29.07 21.33
C GLY A 10 -0.77 28.80 22.80
N GLY A 11 0.33 29.37 23.32
CA GLY A 11 0.74 29.23 24.71
C GLY A 11 -0.01 30.13 25.69
N GLY A 12 0.01 29.74 26.96
CA GLY A 12 -0.47 30.55 28.08
C GLY A 12 -0.48 29.71 29.36
N GLY A 13 0.47 29.98 30.26
CA GLY A 13 0.68 29.20 31.47
C GLY A 13 -0.33 29.45 32.59
N ALA A 14 -0.55 28.42 33.42
CA ALA A 14 -1.06 28.57 34.78
C ALA A 14 -0.58 27.40 35.67
N LYS A 15 -0.18 27.77 36.90
CA LYS A 15 0.46 26.99 37.97
C LYS A 15 -0.23 25.67 38.34
N ALA A 16 0.57 24.65 38.60
CA ALA A 16 0.19 23.39 39.25
C ALA A 16 0.03 23.56 40.79
N PRO A 17 -0.89 22.83 41.45
CA PRO A 17 -0.88 22.67 42.91
C PRO A 17 -0.15 21.38 43.33
N GLU A 18 0.64 21.47 44.40
CA GLU A 18 1.43 20.38 45.01
C GLU A 18 0.56 19.27 45.65
N PRO A 19 1.05 18.01 45.71
CA PRO A 19 0.31 16.88 46.25
C PRO A 19 0.43 16.78 47.78
N ARG A 20 -0.68 16.51 48.45
CA ARG A 20 -0.72 16.15 49.88
C ARG A 20 -0.27 14.70 50.08
N SER A 21 0.66 14.52 51.01
CA SER A 21 1.21 13.24 51.46
C SER A 21 0.41 12.65 52.63
N GLY A 22 0.31 11.31 52.69
CA GLY A 22 0.12 10.58 53.95
C GLY A 22 -0.75 9.31 53.95
N GLY A 23 -0.11 8.12 53.91
CA GLY A 23 -0.55 6.91 54.64
C GLY A 23 -0.91 5.66 53.82
N PRO A 24 -0.78 4.44 54.39
CA PRO A 24 0.06 3.36 53.88
C PRO A 24 -0.63 2.48 52.83
N ALA A 25 0.15 2.14 51.80
CA ALA A 25 -0.27 1.40 50.61
C ALA A 25 -0.72 -0.04 50.92
N ALA A 26 -2.03 -0.23 51.06
CA ALA A 26 -2.67 -1.47 50.63
C ALA A 26 -2.59 -1.51 49.10
N SER A 27 -1.96 -2.55 48.54
CA SER A 27 -1.53 -2.69 47.14
C SER A 27 -2.52 -2.12 46.11
N SER A 28 -2.32 -0.88 45.67
CA SER A 28 -2.86 -0.42 44.40
C SER A 28 -2.07 -1.14 43.32
N ARG A 29 -2.63 -2.20 42.74
CA ARG A 29 -2.03 -2.89 41.60
C ARG A 29 -1.87 -1.87 40.47
N THR A 30 -0.63 -1.43 40.22
CA THR A 30 -0.37 -0.46 39.17
C THR A 30 -0.29 -1.19 37.84
N ALA A 31 -0.83 -0.59 36.77
CA ALA A 31 -0.76 -1.13 35.41
C ALA A 31 0.67 -1.51 35.00
N ASP A 32 1.65 -0.82 35.58
CA ASP A 32 3.07 -1.08 35.38
C ASP A 32 3.54 -2.47 35.82
N GLN A 33 2.89 -3.09 36.82
CA GLN A 33 3.20 -4.45 37.28
C GLN A 33 2.86 -5.54 36.23
N LEU A 34 2.05 -5.18 35.22
CA LEU A 34 1.57 -6.11 34.19
C LEU A 34 2.45 -6.15 32.94
N TYR A 35 3.44 -5.26 32.81
CA TYR A 35 4.38 -5.30 31.69
C TYR A 35 5.31 -6.52 31.75
N VAL A 36 5.64 -7.03 30.57
CA VAL A 36 6.64 -8.10 30.41
C VAL A 36 8.04 -7.54 30.66
N VAL A 37 8.81 -8.26 31.47
CA VAL A 37 10.19 -7.96 31.82
C VAL A 37 11.08 -9.19 31.56
N ASP A 38 12.36 -8.94 31.30
CA ASP A 38 13.39 -9.98 31.32
C ASP A 38 13.71 -10.32 32.78
N CYS A 39 13.18 -11.45 33.25
CA CYS A 39 13.27 -11.89 34.64
C CYS A 39 14.34 -12.96 34.79
N LEU A 40 15.30 -12.73 35.69
CA LEU A 40 16.32 -13.71 36.04
C LEU A 40 15.95 -14.41 37.36
N LEU A 41 15.37 -15.59 37.23
CA LEU A 41 14.95 -16.40 38.37
C LEU A 41 16.14 -16.91 39.19
N PRO A 42 15.97 -17.06 40.51
CA PRO A 42 16.98 -17.64 41.37
C PRO A 42 17.26 -19.11 40.99
N ALA A 43 18.46 -19.56 41.34
CA ALA A 43 18.87 -20.94 41.16
C ALA A 43 17.97 -21.89 41.99
N GLN A 44 17.51 -22.98 41.36
CA GLN A 44 16.69 -23.98 42.05
C GLN A 44 17.60 -24.98 42.76
N ILE A 45 17.39 -25.18 44.07
CA ILE A 45 18.01 -26.29 44.80
C ILE A 45 17.25 -27.56 44.45
N ARG A 46 17.92 -28.51 43.80
CA ARG A 46 17.36 -29.80 43.41
C ARG A 46 17.93 -30.90 44.29
N LYS A 47 17.04 -31.73 44.83
CA LYS A 47 17.40 -32.88 45.65
C LYS A 47 17.41 -34.16 44.79
N LEU A 48 18.54 -34.84 44.76
CA LEU A 48 18.76 -36.09 44.03
C LEU A 48 18.91 -37.22 45.06
N GLY A 49 17.92 -38.11 45.13
CA GLY A 49 17.87 -39.14 46.16
C GLY A 49 17.74 -38.58 47.58
N ARG A 50 18.19 -39.32 48.60
CA ARG A 50 17.99 -38.93 50.00
C ARG A 50 19.00 -37.89 50.50
N ASN A 51 20.21 -37.85 49.93
CA ASN A 51 21.37 -37.17 50.54
C ASN A 51 22.10 -36.15 49.64
N LEU A 52 21.75 -36.01 48.35
CA LEU A 52 22.41 -35.05 47.47
C LEU A 52 21.49 -33.86 47.19
N THR A 53 21.98 -32.65 47.41
CA THR A 53 21.36 -31.41 46.93
C THR A 53 22.36 -30.68 46.05
N PHE A 54 21.91 -30.23 44.88
CA PHE A 54 22.73 -29.42 43.98
C PHE A 54 21.98 -28.14 43.59
N LEU A 55 22.74 -27.08 43.35
CA LEU A 55 22.21 -25.80 42.91
C LEU A 55 22.17 -25.80 41.38
N GLY A 56 20.97 -25.75 40.79
CA GLY A 56 20.80 -25.59 39.35
C GLY A 56 21.17 -24.17 38.89
N PRO A 57 21.42 -23.96 37.60
CA PRO A 57 21.70 -22.62 37.07
C PRO A 57 20.49 -21.68 37.26
N ARG A 58 20.76 -20.38 37.37
CA ARG A 58 19.71 -19.34 37.26
C ARG A 58 19.07 -19.42 35.87
N ARG A 59 17.80 -19.05 35.76
CA ARG A 59 17.06 -19.16 34.49
C ARG A 59 16.50 -17.81 34.08
N ALA A 60 16.85 -17.35 32.89
CA ALA A 60 16.23 -16.20 32.27
C ALA A 60 14.87 -16.59 31.66
N ILE A 61 13.84 -15.78 31.90
CA ILE A 61 12.51 -15.93 31.29
C ILE A 61 11.92 -14.55 30.98
N LYS A 62 10.97 -14.48 30.03
CA LYS A 62 10.11 -13.31 29.84
C LYS A 62 8.78 -13.54 30.56
N THR A 63 8.42 -12.65 31.48
CA THR A 63 7.17 -12.75 32.28
C THR A 63 6.76 -11.36 32.79
N SER A 64 5.58 -11.18 33.39
CA SER A 64 5.23 -9.86 33.96
C SER A 64 6.13 -9.50 35.15
N ALA A 65 6.34 -8.22 35.39
CA ALA A 65 7.01 -7.71 36.59
C ALA A 65 6.43 -8.34 37.88
N GLN A 66 5.10 -8.39 38.01
CA GLN A 66 4.42 -9.03 39.13
C GLN A 66 4.80 -10.51 39.32
N ASP A 67 4.75 -11.30 38.24
CA ASP A 67 5.11 -12.72 38.27
C ASP A 67 6.60 -12.91 38.62
N CYS A 68 7.47 -12.02 38.15
CA CYS A 68 8.89 -12.04 38.51
C CYS A 68 9.07 -11.82 40.02
N GLU A 69 8.41 -10.81 40.59
CA GLU A 69 8.43 -10.52 42.03
C GLU A 69 7.92 -11.70 42.87
N ILE A 70 6.76 -12.26 42.49
CA ILE A 70 6.16 -13.41 43.17
C ILE A 70 7.12 -14.60 43.20
N ARG A 71 7.90 -14.79 42.13
CA ARG A 71 8.84 -15.91 41.99
C ARG A 71 10.24 -15.59 42.55
N GLY A 72 10.43 -14.43 43.18
CA GLY A 72 11.70 -13.98 43.72
C GLY A 72 12.78 -13.73 42.66
N GLY A 73 12.37 -13.40 41.44
CA GLY A 73 13.28 -13.10 40.33
C GLY A 73 13.82 -11.67 40.37
N GLU A 74 14.97 -11.48 39.73
CA GLU A 74 15.61 -10.17 39.56
C GLU A 74 15.18 -9.57 38.22
N TYR A 75 14.71 -8.32 38.24
CA TYR A 75 14.37 -7.52 37.05
C TYR A 75 14.57 -6.02 37.33
N VAL A 76 14.58 -5.21 36.28
CA VAL A 76 14.77 -3.76 36.38
C VAL A 76 13.43 -3.05 36.61
N ALA A 77 13.25 -2.42 37.76
CA ALA A 77 11.97 -1.80 38.15
C ALA A 77 11.77 -0.35 37.62
N TYR A 78 12.85 0.44 37.50
CA TYR A 78 12.76 1.89 37.22
C TYR A 78 13.42 2.35 35.93
N ASP A 79 14.11 1.46 35.21
CA ASP A 79 14.74 1.73 33.92
C ASP A 79 14.22 0.75 32.86
N ARG A 80 13.00 1.03 32.39
CA ARG A 80 12.22 0.16 31.49
C ARG A 80 12.80 0.08 30.06
N ALA A 81 13.86 0.83 29.78
CA ALA A 81 14.53 0.88 28.49
C ALA A 81 16.01 0.42 28.54
N ASP A 82 16.48 -0.09 29.68
CA ASP A 82 17.86 -0.53 29.78
C ASP A 82 18.05 -2.01 29.38
N TYR A 83 18.05 -2.23 28.06
CA TYR A 83 18.45 -3.50 27.48
C TYR A 83 19.96 -3.80 27.66
N ALA A 84 20.78 -2.90 28.23
CA ALA A 84 22.14 -3.27 28.65
C ALA A 84 22.08 -4.28 29.83
N THR A 85 21.09 -4.12 30.72
CA THR A 85 20.82 -5.11 31.76
C THR A 85 20.22 -6.40 31.17
N ALA A 86 19.32 -6.31 30.17
CA ALA A 86 18.83 -7.49 29.45
C ALA A 86 19.96 -8.25 28.74
N LEU A 87 20.91 -7.52 28.13
CA LEU A 87 22.10 -8.10 27.53
C LEU A 87 22.93 -8.86 28.57
N ARG A 88 23.10 -8.32 29.79
CA ARG A 88 23.78 -9.02 30.89
C ARG A 88 23.07 -10.34 31.29
N VAL A 89 21.75 -10.44 31.11
CA VAL A 89 20.97 -11.65 31.38
C VAL A 89 21.07 -12.67 30.24
N TRP A 90 20.92 -12.23 28.98
CA TRP A 90 20.83 -13.12 27.82
C TRP A 90 22.19 -13.49 27.22
N LEU A 91 23.21 -12.64 27.33
CA LEU A 91 24.51 -12.83 26.70
C LEU A 91 25.24 -14.11 27.16
N PRO A 92 25.29 -14.46 28.46
CA PRO A 92 25.91 -15.72 28.89
C PRO A 92 25.24 -16.95 28.26
N LEU A 93 23.90 -16.98 28.24
CA LEU A 93 23.13 -18.08 27.63
C LEU A 93 23.33 -18.15 26.11
N ALA A 94 23.44 -17.00 25.44
CA ALA A 94 23.72 -16.95 24.00
C ALA A 94 25.13 -17.46 23.68
N GLN A 95 26.11 -17.20 24.55
CA GLN A 95 27.48 -17.70 24.45
C GLN A 95 27.56 -19.22 24.72
N GLU A 96 26.74 -19.74 25.64
CA GLU A 96 26.56 -21.18 25.86
C GLU A 96 25.83 -21.89 24.70
N GLY A 97 25.31 -21.12 23.75
CA GLY A 97 24.69 -21.64 22.53
C GLY A 97 23.20 -21.88 22.66
N ASP A 98 22.46 -21.20 23.52
CA ASP A 98 20.99 -21.28 23.49
C ASP A 98 20.44 -20.48 22.28
N PRO A 99 19.73 -21.10 21.31
CA PRO A 99 19.26 -20.41 20.10
C PRO A 99 18.25 -19.29 20.39
N ALA A 100 17.44 -19.42 21.45
CA ALA A 100 16.48 -18.38 21.82
C ALA A 100 17.19 -17.17 22.43
N ALA A 101 18.21 -17.40 23.26
CA ALA A 101 19.08 -16.35 23.78
C ALA A 101 19.87 -15.66 22.65
N GLN A 102 20.36 -16.41 21.67
CA GLN A 102 21.04 -15.84 20.49
C GLN A 102 20.13 -14.88 19.70
N VAL A 103 18.85 -15.24 19.51
CA VAL A 103 17.88 -14.32 18.88
C VAL A 103 17.61 -13.10 19.77
N ASN A 104 17.38 -13.29 21.08
CA ASN A 104 17.13 -12.17 21.99
C ASN A 104 18.31 -11.18 22.02
N VAL A 105 19.56 -11.67 22.00
CA VAL A 105 20.77 -10.84 21.92
C VAL A 105 20.86 -10.13 20.56
N GLY A 106 20.57 -10.83 19.46
CA GLY A 106 20.51 -10.21 18.13
C GLY A 106 19.49 -9.06 18.05
N GLU A 107 18.31 -9.23 18.67
CA GLU A 107 17.28 -8.19 18.73
C GLU A 107 17.71 -6.96 19.53
N ILE A 108 18.47 -7.15 20.62
CA ILE A 108 19.01 -6.03 21.41
C ILE A 108 19.95 -5.18 20.54
N TYR A 109 20.86 -5.81 19.80
CA TYR A 109 21.79 -5.12 18.90
C TYR A 109 21.10 -4.51 17.66
N GLU A 110 20.09 -5.17 17.08
CA GLU A 110 19.32 -4.64 15.94
C GLU A 110 18.54 -3.37 16.35
N LYS A 111 17.95 -3.38 17.55
CA LYS A 111 17.15 -2.25 18.06
C LYS A 111 18.02 -1.08 18.50
N GLY A 112 19.26 -1.34 18.94
CA GLY A 112 20.15 -0.30 19.47
C GLY A 112 19.58 0.44 20.67
N LEU A 113 18.94 -0.31 21.55
CA LEU A 113 18.39 0.19 22.81
C LEU A 113 19.29 -0.34 23.91
N GLY A 114 19.82 0.53 24.78
CA GLY A 114 20.85 0.19 25.80
C GLY A 114 22.30 0.14 25.27
N VAL A 115 22.49 -0.03 23.96
CA VAL A 115 23.76 0.11 23.21
C VAL A 115 23.47 0.77 21.87
N ALA A 116 24.46 1.35 21.19
CA ALA A 116 24.22 1.87 19.83
C ALA A 116 23.77 0.72 18.89
N PRO A 117 22.82 0.96 17.96
CA PRO A 117 22.42 -0.07 17.00
C PRO A 117 23.62 -0.62 16.26
N ASP A 118 23.78 -1.94 16.30
CA ASP A 118 24.86 -2.65 15.61
C ASP A 118 24.26 -3.83 14.84
N TYR A 119 23.86 -3.52 13.61
CA TYR A 119 23.27 -4.51 12.70
C TYR A 119 24.27 -5.61 12.31
N ALA A 120 25.58 -5.35 12.34
CA ALA A 120 26.59 -6.37 12.03
C ALA A 120 26.69 -7.39 13.16
N THR A 121 26.64 -6.94 14.41
CA THR A 121 26.58 -7.82 15.58
C THR A 121 25.25 -8.58 15.62
N ALA A 122 24.12 -7.91 15.32
CA ALA A 122 22.82 -8.58 15.20
C ALA A 122 22.84 -9.69 14.14
N PHE A 123 23.40 -9.41 12.96
CA PHE A 123 23.59 -10.37 11.87
C PHE A 123 24.36 -11.62 12.32
N ALA A 124 25.46 -11.44 13.04
CA ALA A 124 26.27 -12.54 13.54
C ALA A 124 25.49 -13.44 14.52
N TRP A 125 24.68 -12.87 15.41
CA TRP A 125 23.87 -13.63 16.36
C TRP A 125 22.70 -14.36 15.70
N TYR A 126 21.97 -13.69 14.81
CA TYR A 126 20.90 -14.33 14.04
C TYR A 126 21.43 -15.47 13.17
N ARG A 127 22.59 -15.30 12.53
CA ARG A 127 23.22 -16.36 11.74
C ARG A 127 23.48 -17.63 12.55
N LYS A 128 24.04 -17.51 13.76
CA LYS A 128 24.30 -18.67 14.64
C LYS A 128 23.03 -19.46 14.97
N ALA A 129 21.94 -18.76 15.26
CA ALA A 129 20.65 -19.40 15.55
C ALA A 129 19.98 -19.96 14.26
N ALA A 130 20.10 -19.25 13.14
CA ALA A 130 19.51 -19.61 11.86
C ALA A 130 20.13 -20.88 11.24
N GLU A 131 21.46 -21.03 11.36
CA GLU A 131 22.22 -22.21 10.92
C GLU A 131 21.84 -23.47 11.69
N ARG A 132 21.29 -23.32 12.91
CA ARG A 132 20.77 -24.42 13.73
C ARG A 132 19.29 -24.74 13.46
N GLY A 133 18.71 -24.15 12.42
CA GLY A 133 17.33 -24.40 12.03
C GLY A 133 16.29 -23.60 12.81
N PHE A 134 16.69 -22.59 13.59
CA PHE A 134 15.74 -21.78 14.35
C PHE A 134 15.01 -20.81 13.42
N SER A 135 13.73 -21.10 13.12
CA SER A 135 12.96 -20.40 12.09
C SER A 135 12.84 -18.88 12.32
N ARG A 136 12.71 -18.43 13.58
CA ARG A 136 12.69 -16.99 13.91
C ARG A 136 13.98 -16.30 13.45
N ALA A 137 15.13 -16.89 13.75
CA ALA A 137 16.43 -16.35 13.35
C ALA A 137 16.64 -16.36 11.83
N GLN A 138 16.11 -17.36 11.12
CA GLN A 138 16.16 -17.40 9.66
C GLN A 138 15.35 -16.25 9.03
N ILE A 139 14.19 -15.91 9.60
CA ILE A 139 13.40 -14.76 9.17
C ILE A 139 14.13 -13.45 9.50
N ASP A 140 14.67 -13.33 10.72
CA ASP A 140 15.43 -12.15 11.14
C ASP A 140 16.64 -11.89 10.22
N LEU A 141 17.36 -12.96 9.87
CA LEU A 141 18.50 -12.91 8.97
C LEU A 141 18.09 -12.58 7.52
N GLY A 142 17.01 -13.17 7.03
CA GLY A 142 16.46 -12.85 5.72
C GLY A 142 16.07 -11.38 5.59
N HIS A 143 15.53 -10.80 6.66
CA HIS A 143 15.18 -9.38 6.72
C HIS A 143 16.42 -8.47 6.67
N LEU A 144 17.50 -8.81 7.38
CA LEU A 144 18.74 -8.04 7.32
C LEU A 144 19.32 -8.02 5.90
N TYR A 145 19.27 -9.16 5.20
CA TYR A 145 19.66 -9.26 3.79
C TYR A 145 18.75 -8.47 2.84
N GLU A 146 17.42 -8.51 3.05
CA GLU A 146 16.46 -7.78 2.23
C GLU A 146 16.66 -6.25 2.31
N LYS A 147 16.95 -5.75 3.52
CA LYS A 147 17.12 -4.32 3.80
C LYS A 147 18.55 -3.82 3.64
N GLY A 148 19.55 -4.71 3.60
CA GLY A 148 20.97 -4.35 3.60
C GLY A 148 21.41 -3.74 4.92
N LEU A 149 20.95 -4.29 6.04
CA LEU A 149 21.26 -3.82 7.39
C LEU A 149 22.38 -4.67 7.97
N GLY A 150 23.55 -4.07 8.23
CA GLY A 150 24.73 -4.77 8.76
C GLY A 150 25.52 -5.59 7.73
N MET A 151 25.01 -5.68 6.50
CA MET A 151 25.63 -6.33 5.33
C MET A 151 25.06 -5.70 4.05
N GLU A 152 25.68 -5.91 2.89
CA GLU A 152 25.10 -5.51 1.61
C GLU A 152 23.73 -6.17 1.37
N ARG A 153 22.82 -5.43 0.73
CA ARG A 153 21.49 -5.92 0.39
C ARG A 153 21.59 -7.07 -0.60
N ASP A 154 21.03 -8.22 -0.25
CA ASP A 154 20.99 -9.43 -1.08
C ASP A 154 19.61 -10.07 -0.98
N THR A 155 18.76 -9.81 -1.99
CA THR A 155 17.40 -10.34 -2.04
C THR A 155 17.35 -11.85 -2.29
N VAL A 156 18.42 -12.45 -2.82
CA VAL A 156 18.50 -13.89 -3.07
C VAL A 156 18.75 -14.63 -1.76
N GLN A 157 19.74 -14.18 -0.99
CA GLN A 157 19.99 -14.72 0.35
C GLN A 157 18.79 -14.49 1.27
N ALA A 158 18.14 -13.32 1.19
CA ALA A 158 16.90 -13.06 1.91
C ALA A 158 15.83 -14.14 1.63
N LEU A 159 15.59 -14.40 0.34
CA LEU A 159 14.62 -15.39 -0.11
C LEU A 159 14.97 -16.81 0.33
N ASP A 160 16.25 -17.19 0.28
CA ASP A 160 16.70 -18.52 0.70
C ASP A 160 16.55 -18.73 2.21
N TRP A 161 16.80 -17.71 3.02
CA TRP A 161 16.54 -17.78 4.45
C TRP A 161 15.04 -17.85 4.78
N TYR A 162 14.21 -17.09 4.07
CA TYR A 162 12.74 -17.21 4.20
C TYR A 162 12.23 -18.59 3.79
N ARG A 163 12.81 -19.22 2.75
CA ARG A 163 12.48 -20.60 2.35
C ARG A 163 12.90 -21.65 3.36
N LYS A 164 14.10 -21.50 3.94
CA LYS A 164 14.57 -22.38 5.01
C LYS A 164 13.65 -22.29 6.24
N ALA A 165 13.17 -21.08 6.57
CA ALA A 165 12.21 -20.87 7.63
C ALA A 165 10.86 -21.57 7.37
N SER A 166 10.41 -21.62 6.11
CA SER A 166 9.15 -22.25 5.71
C SER A 166 9.23 -23.78 5.52
N GLY A 167 10.43 -24.35 5.39
CA GLY A 167 10.64 -25.79 5.20
C GLY A 167 10.44 -26.30 3.76
N LEU A 168 10.40 -25.41 2.77
CA LEU A 168 10.15 -25.73 1.35
C LEU A 168 11.45 -25.89 0.53
N THR A 169 12.42 -26.67 1.02
CA THR A 169 13.78 -26.73 0.46
C THR A 169 13.92 -27.46 -0.88
N ASP A 170 12.99 -28.34 -1.26
CA ASP A 170 13.14 -29.18 -2.46
C ASP A 170 12.57 -28.54 -3.75
N ALA A 171 12.04 -27.32 -3.68
CA ALA A 171 11.28 -26.73 -4.78
C ALA A 171 12.04 -25.74 -5.68
N ILE A 172 13.19 -25.17 -5.26
CA ILE A 172 13.83 -24.07 -6.02
C ILE A 172 15.36 -24.03 -5.78
N ALA A 173 16.16 -24.04 -6.86
CA ALA A 173 17.63 -23.85 -6.83
C ALA A 173 18.06 -22.66 -7.70
N LEU A 174 19.01 -21.84 -7.20
CA LEU A 174 19.70 -20.77 -7.95
C LEU A 174 21.12 -20.54 -7.35
N ASP A 175 22.14 -20.49 -8.20
CA ASP A 175 23.54 -20.18 -7.87
C ASP A 175 23.90 -18.74 -8.34
N ALA A 176 24.57 -17.97 -7.49
CA ALA A 176 24.68 -16.51 -7.54
C ALA A 176 26.05 -15.98 -8.02
N GLY A 177 27.02 -16.85 -8.35
CA GLY A 177 28.42 -16.43 -8.54
C GLY A 177 28.78 -15.78 -9.90
N GLY A 178 28.16 -16.22 -11.01
CA GLY A 178 28.63 -15.85 -12.35
C GLY A 178 28.12 -14.50 -12.91
N LEU A 179 27.04 -13.96 -12.35
CA LEU A 179 26.23 -12.91 -12.98
C LEU A 179 26.77 -11.47 -12.80
N VAL A 180 27.80 -11.26 -11.99
CA VAL A 180 28.12 -9.94 -11.42
C VAL A 180 29.18 -9.16 -12.23
N ALA A 181 30.10 -9.83 -12.92
CA ALA A 181 31.23 -9.14 -13.58
C ALA A 181 30.85 -8.50 -14.93
N GLU A 182 30.22 -9.25 -15.84
CA GLU A 182 29.84 -8.73 -17.17
C GLU A 182 28.67 -7.72 -17.11
N ASN A 183 27.74 -7.89 -16.17
CA ASN A 183 26.60 -6.97 -16.00
C ASN A 183 27.03 -5.57 -15.50
N ARG A 184 28.18 -5.44 -14.82
CA ARG A 184 28.62 -4.15 -14.28
C ARG A 184 29.00 -3.16 -15.39
N GLN A 185 29.64 -3.64 -16.45
CA GLN A 185 30.08 -2.79 -17.57
C GLN A 185 28.89 -2.36 -18.43
N GLN A 186 28.02 -3.30 -18.82
CA GLN A 186 26.81 -2.99 -19.60
C GLN A 186 25.88 -2.01 -18.86
N MET A 187 25.72 -2.17 -17.54
CA MET A 187 24.91 -1.24 -16.73
C MET A 187 25.54 0.15 -16.60
N SER A 188 26.88 0.26 -16.70
CA SER A 188 27.56 1.56 -16.72
C SER A 188 27.30 2.31 -18.02
N ASP A 189 27.39 1.61 -19.16
CA ASP A 189 27.19 2.22 -20.48
C ASP A 189 25.73 2.65 -20.69
N LEU A 190 24.77 1.83 -20.24
CA LEU A 190 23.36 2.20 -20.22
C LEU A 190 23.07 3.41 -19.32
N ARG A 191 23.71 3.52 -18.14
CA ARG A 191 23.56 4.70 -17.27
C ARG A 191 24.11 5.97 -17.92
N ALA A 192 25.21 5.87 -18.66
CA ALA A 192 25.79 7.01 -19.37
C ALA A 192 24.88 7.50 -20.51
N GLU A 193 24.26 6.58 -21.25
CA GLU A 193 23.31 6.91 -22.32
C GLU A 193 22.03 7.55 -21.78
N VAL A 194 21.46 7.00 -20.69
CA VAL A 194 20.29 7.56 -20.02
C VAL A 194 20.60 8.95 -19.45
N GLY A 195 21.80 9.15 -18.91
CA GLY A 195 22.28 10.46 -18.45
C GLY A 195 22.29 11.50 -19.56
N ARG A 196 22.79 11.15 -20.76
CA ARG A 196 22.88 12.07 -21.90
C ARG A 196 21.49 12.49 -22.40
N ARG A 197 20.57 11.53 -22.57
CA ARG A 197 19.18 11.80 -22.99
C ARG A 197 18.40 12.61 -21.96
N THR A 198 18.67 12.38 -20.66
CA THR A 198 18.07 13.16 -19.58
C THR A 198 18.49 14.63 -19.68
N GLN A 199 19.75 14.90 -20.01
CA GLN A 199 20.28 16.25 -20.16
C GLN A 199 19.69 16.96 -21.39
N GLU A 200 19.52 16.26 -22.51
CA GLU A 200 18.89 16.78 -23.73
C GLU A 200 17.41 17.16 -23.50
N SER A 201 16.64 16.29 -22.83
CA SER A 201 15.26 16.59 -22.41
C SER A 201 15.18 17.79 -21.45
N GLN A 202 16.14 17.96 -20.55
CA GLN A 202 16.21 19.14 -19.68
C GLN A 202 16.46 20.44 -20.48
N GLN A 203 17.29 20.39 -21.52
CA GLN A 203 17.56 21.56 -22.36
C GLN A 203 16.34 21.97 -23.18
N LEU A 204 15.66 21.02 -23.83
CA LEU A 204 14.43 21.28 -24.58
C LEU A 204 13.31 21.86 -23.70
N ARG A 205 13.22 21.43 -22.44
CA ARG A 205 12.28 22.02 -21.46
C ARG A 205 12.58 23.47 -21.13
N ALA A 206 13.85 23.79 -20.87
CA ALA A 206 14.24 25.15 -20.57
C ALA A 206 13.93 26.10 -21.75
N GLN A 207 14.06 25.59 -22.99
CA GLN A 207 13.68 26.31 -24.21
C GLN A 207 12.16 26.53 -24.29
N LEU A 208 11.34 25.50 -24.06
CA LEU A 208 9.88 25.61 -24.07
C LEU A 208 9.35 26.59 -23.01
N GLU A 209 9.90 26.54 -21.80
CA GLU A 209 9.52 27.48 -20.72
C GLU A 209 9.92 28.92 -21.04
N ALA A 210 11.04 29.13 -21.74
CA ALA A 210 11.43 30.45 -22.22
C ALA A 210 10.50 30.94 -23.33
N ALA A 211 10.15 30.07 -24.29
CA ALA A 211 9.22 30.37 -25.38
C ALA A 211 7.82 30.73 -24.87
N ARG A 212 7.29 29.98 -23.90
CA ARG A 212 6.00 30.28 -23.26
C ARG A 212 5.99 31.65 -22.57
N ARG A 213 7.05 31.96 -21.82
CA ARG A 213 7.20 33.28 -21.19
C ARG A 213 7.19 34.41 -22.22
N GLN A 214 7.89 34.24 -23.34
CA GLN A 214 7.89 35.21 -24.42
C GLN A 214 6.50 35.37 -25.08
N ALA A 215 5.75 34.28 -25.24
CA ALA A 215 4.39 34.33 -25.79
C ALA A 215 3.42 35.05 -24.84
N ASP A 216 3.52 34.79 -23.53
CA ASP A 216 2.69 35.45 -22.52
C ASP A 216 2.99 36.94 -22.39
N GLU A 217 4.27 37.33 -22.43
CA GLU A 217 4.67 38.75 -22.45
C GLU A 217 4.15 39.46 -23.70
N ALA A 218 4.30 38.85 -24.88
CA ALA A 218 3.79 39.40 -26.13
C ALA A 218 2.25 39.51 -26.15
N ARG A 219 1.54 38.59 -25.52
CA ARG A 219 0.07 38.66 -25.34
C ARG A 219 -0.32 39.85 -24.46
N ARG A 220 0.35 40.04 -23.33
CA ARG A 220 0.07 41.19 -22.45
C ARG A 220 0.31 42.52 -23.16
N GLU A 221 1.39 42.60 -23.93
CA GLU A 221 1.69 43.78 -24.76
C GLU A 221 0.62 44.02 -25.82
N LEU A 222 0.18 42.97 -26.52
CA LEU A 222 -0.91 43.04 -27.49
C LEU A 222 -2.24 43.52 -26.86
N ASP A 223 -2.61 42.98 -25.71
CA ASP A 223 -3.84 43.36 -25.00
C ASP A 223 -3.81 44.84 -24.59
N GLN A 224 -2.67 45.30 -24.07
CA GLN A 224 -2.47 46.71 -23.72
C GLN A 224 -2.60 47.62 -24.96
N ARG A 225 -1.87 47.33 -26.03
CA ARG A 225 -1.90 48.13 -27.27
C ARG A 225 -3.26 48.11 -27.97
N SER A 226 -3.96 46.97 -27.93
CA SER A 226 -5.32 46.85 -28.46
C SER A 226 -6.29 47.76 -27.70
N THR A 227 -6.18 47.79 -26.37
CA THR A 227 -6.99 48.67 -25.51
C THR A 227 -6.71 50.15 -25.79
N GLU A 228 -5.42 50.52 -25.95
CA GLU A 228 -5.01 51.88 -26.31
C GLU A 228 -5.57 52.31 -27.68
N ALA A 229 -5.53 51.42 -28.68
CA ALA A 229 -6.08 51.69 -30.01
C ALA A 229 -7.61 51.82 -30.01
N GLU A 230 -8.33 51.03 -29.20
CA GLU A 230 -9.78 51.18 -29.03
C GLU A 230 -10.16 52.51 -28.38
N ALA A 231 -9.45 52.91 -27.32
CA ALA A 231 -9.64 54.23 -26.71
C ALA A 231 -9.31 55.36 -27.70
N GLY A 232 -8.25 55.21 -28.50
CA GLY A 232 -7.90 56.15 -29.56
C GLY A 232 -8.99 56.29 -30.63
N ARG A 233 -9.60 55.17 -31.04
CA ARG A 233 -10.72 55.15 -31.98
C ARG A 233 -11.93 55.92 -31.46
N GLN A 234 -12.30 55.72 -30.20
CA GLN A 234 -13.42 56.45 -29.58
C GLN A 234 -13.17 57.96 -29.58
N ARG A 235 -11.96 58.40 -29.22
CA ARG A 235 -11.58 59.82 -29.25
C ARG A 235 -11.67 60.43 -30.66
N VAL A 236 -11.27 59.69 -31.69
CA VAL A 236 -11.40 60.12 -33.10
C VAL A 236 -12.88 60.24 -33.50
N GLU A 237 -13.74 59.30 -33.10
CA GLU A 237 -15.19 59.38 -33.35
C GLU A 237 -15.83 60.57 -32.63
N ASP A 238 -15.40 60.88 -31.40
CA ASP A 238 -15.87 62.04 -30.64
C ASP A 238 -15.42 63.37 -31.27
N LEU A 239 -14.16 63.47 -31.68
CA LEU A 239 -13.64 64.65 -32.39
C LEU A 239 -14.34 64.88 -33.73
N ARG A 240 -14.71 63.81 -34.47
CA ARG A 240 -15.53 63.92 -35.68
C ARG A 240 -16.90 64.50 -35.37
N ARG A 241 -17.57 64.01 -34.32
CA ARG A 241 -18.87 64.55 -33.88
C ARG A 241 -18.79 66.01 -33.46
N GLU A 242 -17.73 66.41 -32.76
CA GLU A 242 -17.49 67.81 -32.39
C GLU A 242 -17.21 68.70 -33.60
N LEU A 243 -16.42 68.21 -34.57
CA LEU A 243 -16.13 68.93 -35.81
C LEU A 243 -17.41 69.14 -36.63
N ASP A 244 -18.28 68.14 -36.73
CA ASP A 244 -19.56 68.25 -37.45
C ASP A 244 -20.52 69.24 -36.77
N ARG A 245 -20.57 69.25 -35.44
CA ARG A 245 -21.31 70.27 -34.67
C ARG A 245 -20.75 71.67 -34.91
N ALA A 246 -19.43 71.84 -34.84
CA ALA A 246 -18.78 73.13 -35.07
C ALA A 246 -19.00 73.65 -36.50
N LYS A 247 -19.03 72.75 -37.50
CA LYS A 247 -19.39 73.10 -38.89
C LYS A 247 -20.84 73.54 -39.04
N ALA A 248 -21.76 72.89 -38.34
CA ALA A 248 -23.18 73.26 -38.35
C ALA A 248 -23.44 74.62 -37.66
N GLU A 249 -22.66 74.96 -36.63
CA GLU A 249 -22.73 76.24 -35.91
C GLU A 249 -22.12 77.42 -36.69
N ALA A 250 -21.15 77.18 -37.58
CA ALA A 250 -20.35 78.21 -38.27
C ALA A 250 -21.04 78.95 -39.46
N GLY A 251 -22.37 79.01 -39.50
CA GLY A 251 -23.14 79.54 -40.65
C GLY A 251 -22.60 80.84 -41.30
N ALA A 252 -22.40 80.78 -42.63
CA ALA A 252 -22.22 81.83 -43.65
C ALA A 252 -21.40 83.12 -43.35
N GLY A 253 -20.68 83.27 -42.22
CA GLY A 253 -19.91 84.51 -42.04
C GLY A 253 -19.12 84.75 -40.75
N ARG A 254 -18.88 83.78 -39.85
CA ARG A 254 -18.05 84.01 -38.65
C ARG A 254 -17.10 82.87 -38.28
N ASP A 255 -15.86 83.28 -38.02
CA ASP A 255 -14.71 82.62 -37.40
C ASP A 255 -14.50 81.11 -37.63
N ASP A 256 -13.87 80.80 -38.76
CA ASP A 256 -13.49 79.46 -39.23
C ASP A 256 -12.22 78.90 -38.54
N SER A 257 -11.72 79.58 -37.49
CA SER A 257 -10.49 79.17 -36.77
C SER A 257 -10.69 77.89 -35.94
N LYS A 258 -11.85 77.75 -35.27
CA LYS A 258 -12.19 76.58 -34.45
C LYS A 258 -12.38 75.31 -35.30
N VAL A 259 -13.03 75.43 -36.45
CA VAL A 259 -13.21 74.33 -37.41
C VAL A 259 -11.85 73.87 -37.94
N ARG A 260 -10.96 74.80 -38.30
CA ARG A 260 -9.59 74.47 -38.74
C ARG A 260 -8.74 73.83 -37.65
N ALA A 261 -8.84 74.28 -36.41
CA ALA A 261 -8.12 73.69 -35.27
C ALA A 261 -8.59 72.25 -34.99
N LEU A 262 -9.90 72.01 -34.96
CA LEU A 262 -10.48 70.67 -34.77
C LEU A 262 -10.15 69.73 -35.94
N ALA A 263 -10.17 70.22 -37.17
CA ALA A 263 -9.77 69.44 -38.35
C ALA A 263 -8.28 69.04 -38.30
N ALA A 264 -7.39 69.94 -37.85
CA ALA A 264 -5.97 69.64 -37.67
C ALA A 264 -5.73 68.63 -36.54
N GLN A 265 -6.42 68.77 -35.41
CA GLN A 265 -6.36 67.81 -34.30
C GLN A 265 -6.89 66.42 -34.71
N LEU A 266 -8.00 66.38 -35.45
CA LEU A 266 -8.56 65.14 -35.98
C LEU A 266 -7.55 64.44 -36.89
N GLY A 267 -6.93 65.16 -37.84
CA GLY A 267 -5.92 64.60 -38.72
C GLY A 267 -4.69 64.04 -37.97
N GLN A 268 -4.24 64.74 -36.92
CA GLN A 268 -3.17 64.22 -36.05
C GLN A 268 -3.58 62.92 -35.34
N ARG A 269 -4.77 62.88 -34.74
CA ARG A 269 -5.26 61.69 -34.01
C ARG A 269 -5.59 60.51 -34.93
N GLU A 270 -6.08 60.77 -36.14
CA GLU A 270 -6.27 59.73 -37.16
C GLU A 270 -4.92 59.11 -37.58
N SER A 271 -3.88 59.93 -37.74
CA SER A 271 -2.53 59.43 -38.06
C SER A 271 -1.91 58.61 -36.93
N GLU A 272 -2.17 58.98 -35.67
CA GLU A 272 -1.71 58.26 -34.48
C GLU A 272 -2.44 56.92 -34.31
N LEU A 273 -3.76 56.91 -34.50
CA LEU A 273 -4.57 55.69 -34.47
C LEU A 273 -4.16 54.69 -35.55
N GLU A 274 -3.82 55.18 -36.75
CA GLU A 274 -3.35 54.31 -37.83
C GLU A 274 -2.01 53.65 -37.48
N ARG A 275 -1.08 54.40 -36.85
CA ARG A 275 0.17 53.82 -36.32
C ARG A 275 -0.09 52.78 -35.25
N GLN A 276 -0.98 53.05 -34.29
CA GLN A 276 -1.34 52.10 -33.24
C GLN A 276 -1.99 50.83 -33.80
N ARG A 277 -2.86 50.95 -34.82
CA ARG A 277 -3.47 49.80 -35.51
C ARG A 277 -2.42 48.93 -36.20
N GLN A 278 -1.46 49.54 -36.88
CA GLN A 278 -0.35 48.81 -37.52
C GLN A 278 0.51 48.07 -36.49
N GLU A 279 0.76 48.68 -35.32
CA GLU A 279 1.48 48.06 -34.21
C GLU A 279 0.73 46.86 -33.63
N VAL A 280 -0.59 46.97 -33.42
CA VAL A 280 -1.45 45.86 -32.97
C VAL A 280 -1.44 44.70 -33.96
N VAL A 281 -1.51 44.97 -35.27
CA VAL A 281 -1.43 43.91 -36.31
C VAL A 281 -0.09 43.19 -36.24
N ARG A 282 1.02 43.93 -36.08
CA ARG A 282 2.37 43.37 -35.97
C ARG A 282 2.53 42.50 -34.72
N LEU A 283 2.06 42.98 -33.56
CA LEU A 283 2.11 42.23 -32.31
C LEU A 283 1.25 40.97 -32.37
N ARG A 284 0.07 41.05 -33.01
CA ARG A 284 -0.80 39.89 -33.22
C ARG A 284 -0.13 38.81 -34.06
N GLN A 285 0.55 39.20 -35.14
CA GLN A 285 1.35 38.26 -35.96
C GLN A 285 2.49 37.62 -35.16
N ARG A 286 3.17 38.40 -34.31
CA ARG A 286 4.23 37.90 -33.42
C ARG A 286 3.70 36.88 -32.41
N VAL A 287 2.58 37.16 -31.76
CA VAL A 287 1.91 36.24 -30.81
C VAL A 287 1.53 34.94 -31.51
N THR A 288 0.91 35.01 -32.69
CA THR A 288 0.55 33.80 -33.45
C THR A 288 1.76 32.97 -33.87
N GLY A 289 2.90 33.61 -34.16
CA GLY A 289 4.15 32.91 -34.46
C GLY A 289 4.71 32.17 -33.24
N LEU A 290 4.81 32.85 -32.10
CA LEU A 290 5.30 32.28 -30.85
C LEU A 290 4.42 31.13 -30.33
N GLU A 291 3.11 31.23 -30.50
CA GLU A 291 2.17 30.15 -30.17
C GLU A 291 2.33 28.92 -31.08
N ALA A 292 2.56 29.14 -32.38
CA ALA A 292 2.83 28.06 -33.31
C ALA A 292 4.17 27.37 -33.01
N ASP A 293 5.19 28.12 -32.58
CA ASP A 293 6.49 27.57 -32.15
C ASP A 293 6.35 26.75 -30.87
N THR A 294 5.66 27.29 -29.86
CA THR A 294 5.37 26.60 -28.60
C THR A 294 4.56 25.31 -28.83
N ALA A 295 3.61 25.34 -29.76
CA ALA A 295 2.82 24.17 -30.14
C ALA A 295 3.68 23.10 -30.82
N ARG A 296 4.62 23.50 -31.70
CA ARG A 296 5.56 22.59 -32.36
C ARG A 296 6.50 21.92 -31.35
N GLU A 297 7.08 22.68 -30.42
CA GLU A 297 7.94 22.15 -29.36
C GLU A 297 7.18 21.21 -28.41
N SER A 298 5.94 21.57 -28.03
CA SER A 298 5.09 20.70 -27.22
C SER A 298 4.70 19.41 -27.94
N GLN A 299 4.52 19.44 -29.26
CA GLN A 299 4.29 18.24 -30.07
C GLN A 299 5.55 17.37 -30.14
N GLY A 300 6.74 17.97 -30.26
CA GLY A 300 8.02 17.25 -30.21
C GLY A 300 8.21 16.46 -28.92
N LEU A 301 8.01 17.10 -27.76
CA LEU A 301 8.08 16.43 -26.46
C LEU A 301 7.06 15.30 -26.28
N ARG A 302 5.85 15.46 -26.84
CA ARG A 302 4.83 14.39 -26.84
C ARG A 302 5.25 13.22 -27.72
N ALA A 303 5.83 13.49 -28.89
CA ALA A 303 6.35 12.45 -29.78
C ALA A 303 7.52 11.67 -29.15
N GLU A 304 8.40 12.34 -28.40
CA GLU A 304 9.47 11.70 -27.62
C GLU A 304 8.92 10.81 -26.50
N LEU A 305 7.90 11.27 -25.77
CA LEU A 305 7.23 10.46 -24.74
C LEU A 305 6.57 9.21 -25.36
N GLU A 306 5.93 9.35 -26.53
CA GLU A 306 5.37 8.22 -27.27
C GLU A 306 6.45 7.27 -27.81
N ALA A 307 7.61 7.78 -28.21
CA ALA A 307 8.76 6.96 -28.60
C ALA A 307 9.32 6.16 -27.41
N ALA A 308 9.46 6.78 -26.23
CA ALA A 308 9.88 6.12 -25.00
C ALA A 308 8.89 5.03 -24.57
N ARG A 309 7.58 5.29 -24.65
CA ARG A 309 6.53 4.28 -24.39
C ARG A 309 6.63 3.09 -25.36
N ARG A 310 6.85 3.36 -26.66
CA ARG A 310 7.04 2.28 -27.65
C ARG A 310 8.25 1.40 -27.33
N GLN A 311 9.34 1.97 -26.83
CA GLN A 311 10.52 1.22 -26.39
C GLN A 311 10.24 0.34 -25.16
N VAL A 312 9.44 0.82 -24.20
CA VAL A 312 8.97 0.02 -23.06
C VAL A 312 8.14 -1.17 -23.55
N ASP A 313 7.18 -0.92 -24.45
CA ASP A 313 6.30 -1.96 -24.96
C ASP A 313 7.04 -3.02 -25.79
N GLU A 314 8.03 -2.60 -26.57
CA GLU A 314 8.90 -3.52 -27.32
C GLU A 314 9.77 -4.37 -26.38
N ALA A 315 10.37 -3.77 -25.35
CA ALA A 315 11.13 -4.49 -24.34
C ALA A 315 10.25 -5.46 -23.53
N ARG A 316 9.00 -5.11 -23.25
CA ARG A 316 8.01 -5.99 -22.59
C ARG A 316 7.65 -7.19 -23.45
N ARG A 317 7.38 -6.98 -24.75
CA ARG A 317 7.09 -8.07 -25.69
C ARG A 317 8.27 -9.04 -25.80
N GLU A 318 9.49 -8.51 -25.88
CA GLU A 318 10.69 -9.34 -25.93
C GLU A 318 10.89 -10.12 -24.62
N LEU A 319 10.67 -9.48 -23.47
CA LEU A 319 10.69 -10.13 -22.17
C LEU A 319 9.68 -11.28 -22.08
N GLU A 320 8.44 -11.04 -22.52
CA GLU A 320 7.39 -12.05 -22.52
C GLU A 320 7.76 -13.24 -23.41
N ARG A 321 8.22 -12.98 -24.64
CA ARG A 321 8.68 -14.02 -25.57
C ARG A 321 9.79 -14.88 -24.96
N ARG A 322 10.83 -14.26 -24.39
CA ARG A 322 11.95 -14.97 -23.77
C ARG A 322 11.55 -15.71 -22.49
N SER A 323 10.61 -15.16 -21.72
CA SER A 323 10.07 -15.82 -20.52
C SER A 323 9.33 -17.12 -20.90
N THR A 324 8.51 -17.07 -21.94
CA THR A 324 7.80 -18.25 -22.46
C THR A 324 8.77 -19.29 -23.04
N GLU A 325 9.82 -18.87 -23.74
CA GLU A 325 10.88 -19.77 -24.24
C GLU A 325 11.60 -20.48 -23.08
N ALA A 326 11.91 -19.76 -22.00
CA ALA A 326 12.54 -20.33 -20.80
C ALA A 326 11.60 -21.29 -20.05
N GLU A 327 10.29 -20.99 -19.99
CA GLU A 327 9.30 -21.90 -19.39
C GLU A 327 9.17 -23.21 -20.19
N ALA A 328 9.12 -23.11 -21.53
CA ALA A 328 9.11 -24.30 -22.38
C ALA A 328 10.41 -25.10 -22.26
N GLY A 329 11.57 -24.43 -22.13
CA GLY A 329 12.85 -25.07 -21.87
C GLY A 329 12.88 -25.83 -20.53
N ARG A 330 12.29 -25.24 -19.48
CA ARG A 330 12.15 -25.88 -18.16
C ARG A 330 11.34 -27.17 -18.23
N GLN A 331 10.22 -27.16 -18.94
CA GLN A 331 9.39 -28.35 -19.09
C GLN A 331 10.17 -29.50 -19.76
N ARG A 332 10.94 -29.19 -20.82
CA ARG A 332 11.77 -30.19 -21.52
C ARG A 332 12.85 -30.79 -20.63
N VAL A 333 13.45 -29.98 -19.74
CA VAL A 333 14.43 -30.46 -18.75
C VAL A 333 13.77 -31.40 -17.73
N GLU A 334 12.57 -31.07 -17.24
CA GLU A 334 11.82 -31.96 -16.33
C GLU A 334 11.41 -33.28 -17.01
N ASP A 335 11.03 -33.24 -18.27
CA ASP A 335 10.70 -34.45 -19.04
C ASP A 335 11.94 -35.33 -19.27
N LEU A 336 13.09 -34.73 -19.62
CA LEU A 336 14.37 -35.44 -19.74
C LEU A 336 14.82 -36.06 -18.41
N ARG A 337 14.59 -35.40 -17.27
CA ARG A 337 14.85 -35.97 -15.93
C ARG A 337 14.00 -37.21 -15.67
N ARG A 338 12.70 -37.14 -15.99
CA ARG A 338 11.80 -38.30 -15.87
C ARG A 338 12.20 -39.46 -16.77
N GLU A 339 12.64 -39.19 -17.99
CA GLU A 339 13.16 -40.21 -18.90
C GLU A 339 14.47 -40.82 -18.39
N LEU A 340 15.37 -40.00 -17.84
CA LEU A 340 16.62 -40.46 -17.25
C LEU A 340 16.36 -41.38 -16.05
N ASP A 341 15.41 -41.06 -15.18
CA ASP A 341 15.06 -41.88 -14.02
C ASP A 341 14.46 -43.23 -14.44
N ARG A 342 13.62 -43.25 -15.48
CA ARG A 342 13.12 -44.49 -16.08
C ARG A 342 14.25 -45.32 -16.69
N ALA A 343 15.14 -44.69 -17.46
CA ALA A 343 16.29 -45.36 -18.06
C ALA A 343 17.25 -45.95 -17.02
N LYS A 344 17.45 -45.28 -15.88
CA LYS A 344 18.24 -45.80 -14.74
C LYS A 344 17.59 -47.03 -14.11
N ALA A 345 16.27 -47.03 -13.96
CA ALA A 345 15.52 -48.18 -13.45
C ALA A 345 15.61 -49.39 -14.41
N GLU A 346 15.57 -49.15 -15.72
CA GLU A 346 15.71 -50.18 -16.77
C GLU A 346 17.15 -50.71 -16.89
N ALA A 347 18.16 -49.83 -16.82
CA ALA A 347 19.58 -50.20 -16.94
C ALA A 347 20.06 -51.10 -15.79
N GLY A 348 19.52 -50.89 -14.58
CA GLY A 348 19.75 -51.77 -13.42
C GLY A 348 19.35 -53.23 -13.67
N ALA A 349 18.43 -53.50 -14.61
CA ALA A 349 18.00 -54.84 -15.00
C ALA A 349 18.78 -55.43 -16.20
N ALA A 350 19.29 -54.58 -17.11
CA ALA A 350 19.89 -55.01 -18.39
C ALA A 350 21.43 -54.91 -18.46
N ARG A 351 22.10 -54.26 -17.50
CA ARG A 351 23.56 -53.99 -17.48
C ARG A 351 24.10 -53.20 -18.70
N ASP A 352 23.25 -52.43 -19.38
CA ASP A 352 23.65 -51.49 -20.44
C ASP A 352 23.36 -50.04 -20.04
N ASP A 353 24.43 -49.29 -19.76
CA ASP A 353 24.39 -47.89 -19.29
C ASP A 353 24.51 -46.85 -20.43
N SER A 354 24.54 -47.27 -21.69
CA SER A 354 24.74 -46.37 -22.83
C SER A 354 23.65 -45.28 -22.93
N LYS A 355 22.38 -45.66 -22.75
CA LYS A 355 21.20 -44.75 -22.76
C LYS A 355 21.21 -43.78 -21.59
N VAL A 356 21.62 -44.23 -20.40
CA VAL A 356 21.73 -43.39 -19.19
C VAL A 356 22.81 -42.32 -19.39
N ARG A 357 23.98 -42.69 -19.95
CA ARG A 357 25.05 -41.73 -20.26
C ARG A 357 24.61 -40.69 -21.30
N ALA A 358 23.92 -41.11 -22.36
CA ALA A 358 23.41 -40.21 -23.39
C ALA A 358 22.39 -39.21 -22.85
N LEU A 359 21.39 -39.68 -22.08
CA LEU A 359 20.38 -38.81 -21.45
C LEU A 359 20.99 -37.88 -20.40
N THR A 360 22.01 -38.33 -19.65
CA THR A 360 22.73 -37.48 -18.69
C THR A 360 23.46 -36.34 -19.39
N ALA A 361 24.13 -36.61 -20.51
CA ALA A 361 24.80 -35.58 -21.31
C ALA A 361 23.80 -34.60 -21.94
N GLN A 362 22.69 -35.12 -22.47
CA GLN A 362 21.63 -34.30 -23.07
C GLN A 362 20.93 -33.41 -22.04
N LEU A 363 20.69 -33.93 -20.84
CA LEU A 363 20.14 -33.18 -19.71
C LEU A 363 21.08 -32.03 -19.32
N GLY A 364 22.38 -32.30 -19.15
CA GLY A 364 23.35 -31.27 -18.83
C GLY A 364 23.44 -30.16 -19.90
N GLN A 365 23.33 -30.51 -21.17
CA GLN A 365 23.27 -29.52 -22.26
C GLN A 365 22.00 -28.66 -22.17
N ARG A 366 20.82 -29.26 -21.98
CA ARG A 366 19.54 -28.53 -21.90
C ARG A 366 19.42 -27.69 -20.64
N GLU A 367 20.00 -28.13 -19.53
CA GLU A 367 20.10 -27.36 -18.29
C GLU A 367 20.97 -26.10 -18.50
N SER A 368 22.07 -26.23 -19.23
CA SER A 368 22.92 -25.08 -19.61
C SER A 368 22.20 -24.08 -20.53
N GLU A 369 21.49 -24.58 -21.56
CA GLU A 369 20.69 -23.72 -22.45
C GLU A 369 19.57 -22.99 -21.72
N LEU A 370 18.86 -23.67 -20.82
CA LEU A 370 17.81 -23.08 -19.99
C LEU A 370 18.36 -22.01 -19.04
N GLU A 371 19.55 -22.23 -18.49
CA GLU A 371 20.22 -21.27 -17.64
C GLU A 371 20.57 -19.99 -18.43
N GLN A 372 21.08 -20.13 -19.65
CA GLN A 372 21.31 -18.96 -20.54
C GLN A 372 20.02 -18.18 -20.83
N GLN A 373 18.91 -18.89 -21.11
CA GLN A 373 17.61 -18.26 -21.34
C GLN A 373 17.09 -17.51 -20.10
N ARG A 374 17.26 -18.07 -18.90
CA ARG A 374 16.86 -17.43 -17.63
C ARG A 374 17.64 -16.15 -17.36
N GLN A 375 18.94 -16.15 -17.66
CA GLN A 375 19.79 -14.96 -17.53
C GLN A 375 19.36 -13.85 -18.50
N GLU A 376 19.01 -14.20 -19.74
CA GLU A 376 18.49 -13.25 -20.73
C GLU A 376 17.16 -12.62 -20.27
N VAL A 377 16.23 -13.41 -19.74
CA VAL A 377 14.97 -12.93 -19.15
C VAL A 377 15.22 -11.99 -17.98
N GLY A 378 16.18 -12.29 -17.10
CA GLY A 378 16.57 -11.42 -15.99
C GLY A 378 17.08 -10.04 -16.45
N ARG A 379 17.95 -10.02 -17.47
CA ARG A 379 18.45 -8.76 -18.08
C ARG A 379 17.33 -7.95 -18.70
N LEU A 380 16.41 -8.59 -19.42
CA LEU A 380 15.25 -7.94 -20.03
C LEU A 380 14.30 -7.33 -18.99
N ARG A 381 14.06 -8.02 -17.85
CA ARG A 381 13.24 -7.47 -16.74
C ARG A 381 13.81 -6.19 -16.15
N GLN A 382 15.13 -6.15 -15.93
CA GLN A 382 15.80 -4.95 -15.42
C GLN A 382 15.71 -3.79 -16.42
N ARG A 383 15.91 -4.09 -17.71
CA ARG A 383 15.78 -3.09 -18.79
C ARG A 383 14.37 -2.51 -18.87
N VAL A 384 13.33 -3.36 -18.80
CA VAL A 384 11.92 -2.93 -18.79
C VAL A 384 11.65 -2.02 -17.60
N THR A 385 12.07 -2.41 -16.40
CA THR A 385 11.87 -1.63 -15.17
C THR A 385 12.55 -0.25 -15.24
N GLY A 386 13.76 -0.18 -15.82
CA GLY A 386 14.47 1.07 -16.05
C GLY A 386 13.71 2.00 -17.01
N LEU A 387 13.32 1.47 -18.18
CA LEU A 387 12.57 2.22 -19.20
C LEU A 387 11.21 2.71 -18.67
N GLU A 388 10.52 1.93 -17.84
CA GLU A 388 9.25 2.31 -17.21
C GLU A 388 9.41 3.46 -16.21
N THR A 389 10.48 3.43 -15.42
CA THR A 389 10.79 4.48 -14.44
C THR A 389 11.08 5.79 -15.18
N ASP A 390 11.84 5.73 -16.26
CA ASP A 390 12.15 6.88 -17.09
C ASP A 390 10.89 7.43 -17.80
N ALA A 391 10.08 6.56 -18.41
CA ALA A 391 8.83 6.96 -19.07
C ALA A 391 7.82 7.58 -18.08
N THR A 392 7.76 7.09 -16.84
CA THR A 392 6.88 7.63 -15.80
C THR A 392 7.34 9.01 -15.33
N ARG A 393 8.65 9.19 -15.15
CA ARG A 393 9.25 10.47 -14.81
C ARG A 393 9.02 11.51 -15.90
N GLU A 394 9.15 11.12 -17.17
CA GLU A 394 8.89 12.01 -18.31
C GLU A 394 7.40 12.35 -18.44
N ARG A 395 6.50 11.38 -18.19
CA ARG A 395 5.04 11.62 -18.16
C ARG A 395 4.65 12.65 -17.09
N GLN A 396 5.09 12.45 -15.84
CA GLN A 396 4.77 13.35 -14.73
C GLN A 396 5.21 14.79 -15.01
N ARG A 397 6.32 14.97 -15.74
CA ARG A 397 6.83 16.28 -16.12
C ARG A 397 6.06 16.91 -17.29
N VAL A 398 5.61 16.12 -18.26
CA VAL A 398 4.69 16.58 -19.31
C VAL A 398 3.33 17.00 -18.72
N ASP A 399 2.84 16.25 -17.74
CA ASP A 399 1.59 16.56 -17.03
C ASP A 399 1.71 17.86 -16.20
N GLN A 400 2.88 18.11 -15.58
CA GLN A 400 3.19 19.40 -14.92
C GLN A 400 3.25 20.59 -15.89
N LEU A 401 3.67 20.36 -17.14
CA LEU A 401 3.70 21.38 -18.20
C LEU A 401 2.34 21.59 -18.89
N GLY A 402 1.34 20.73 -18.64
CA GLY A 402 -0.02 20.81 -19.19
C GLY A 402 -1.02 21.57 -18.32
N GLY A 403 -0.58 22.15 -17.19
CA GLY A 403 -1.44 22.73 -16.15
C GLY A 403 -2.22 23.99 -16.50
N GLU A 404 -1.90 24.70 -17.59
CA GLU A 404 -2.65 25.91 -17.99
C GLU A 404 -3.08 25.85 -19.47
N ARG A 405 -4.37 25.52 -19.64
CA ARG A 405 -5.29 25.77 -20.77
C ARG A 405 -4.77 25.58 -22.20
N VAL A 406 -5.14 24.45 -22.80
CA VAL A 406 -5.62 24.41 -24.19
C VAL A 406 -6.91 23.60 -24.24
N ALA A 407 -8.04 24.30 -24.36
CA ALA A 407 -9.36 23.73 -24.60
C ALA A 407 -9.50 23.41 -26.10
N MET A 408 -9.39 22.14 -26.50
CA MET A 408 -9.72 21.67 -27.87
C MET A 408 -10.07 20.16 -27.88
N ALA A 409 -10.86 19.67 -26.93
CA ALA A 409 -11.45 18.32 -26.99
C ALA A 409 -12.98 18.42 -26.92
N GLY A 410 -13.69 17.65 -27.76
CA GLY A 410 -15.15 17.48 -27.66
C GLY A 410 -15.56 16.82 -26.33
N PRO A 411 -16.85 16.55 -26.11
CA PRO A 411 -17.30 15.95 -24.85
C PRO A 411 -16.67 14.57 -24.66
N SER A 412 -16.07 14.27 -23.50
CA SER A 412 -15.56 12.94 -23.17
C SER A 412 -16.58 12.19 -22.32
N ILE A 413 -16.73 10.89 -22.57
CA ILE A 413 -17.62 9.99 -21.82
C ILE A 413 -16.73 8.94 -21.16
N GLU A 414 -16.83 8.82 -19.85
CA GLU A 414 -16.11 7.84 -19.03
C GLU A 414 -17.12 6.98 -18.28
N MET A 415 -17.04 5.65 -18.42
CA MET A 415 -17.88 4.73 -17.64
C MET A 415 -17.15 4.32 -16.37
N ILE A 416 -17.79 4.59 -15.23
CA ILE A 416 -17.28 4.27 -13.89
C ILE A 416 -17.77 2.87 -13.50
N GLU A 417 -19.03 2.57 -13.80
CA GLU A 417 -19.63 1.27 -13.54
C GLU A 417 -20.54 0.82 -14.71
N PRO A 418 -20.28 -0.35 -15.32
CA PRO A 418 -19.12 -1.21 -15.11
C PRO A 418 -17.82 -0.62 -15.70
N SER A 419 -16.67 -0.98 -15.13
CA SER A 419 -15.36 -0.53 -15.64
C SER A 419 -15.07 -1.13 -17.01
N LEU A 420 -14.84 -0.28 -18.01
CA LEU A 420 -14.49 -0.72 -19.37
C LEU A 420 -12.96 -0.68 -19.55
N LEU A 421 -12.33 -1.85 -19.73
CA LEU A 421 -10.94 -1.91 -20.17
C LEU A 421 -10.90 -1.56 -21.67
N ALA A 422 -10.16 -0.51 -22.03
CA ALA A 422 -10.07 -0.02 -23.40
C ALA A 422 -9.46 -1.09 -24.33
N THR A 423 -10.32 -1.81 -25.05
CA THR A 423 -9.96 -2.80 -26.06
C THR A 423 -10.61 -2.40 -27.39
N ARG A 424 -9.92 -2.58 -28.52
CA ARG A 424 -10.49 -2.29 -29.84
C ARG A 424 -11.53 -3.34 -30.18
N GLY A 425 -12.81 -3.02 -30.06
CA GLY A 425 -13.94 -3.87 -30.42
C GLY A 425 -15.13 -3.70 -29.48
N VAL A 426 -16.31 -4.20 -29.86
CA VAL A 426 -17.52 -4.19 -29.01
C VAL A 426 -17.21 -4.97 -27.73
N SER A 427 -17.08 -4.26 -26.61
CA SER A 427 -16.73 -4.86 -25.32
C SER A 427 -17.96 -5.55 -24.72
N ILE A 428 -17.91 -6.88 -24.55
CA ILE A 428 -18.89 -7.60 -23.73
C ILE A 428 -18.42 -7.53 -22.28
N VAL A 429 -19.23 -6.92 -21.43
CA VAL A 429 -19.00 -6.79 -20.00
C VAL A 429 -19.87 -7.79 -19.27
N LYS A 430 -19.22 -8.77 -18.63
CA LYS A 430 -19.90 -9.72 -17.76
C LYS A 430 -20.17 -9.09 -16.40
N VAL A 431 -21.41 -9.20 -15.92
CA VAL A 431 -21.85 -8.63 -14.66
C VAL A 431 -22.46 -9.72 -13.80
N ALA A 432 -21.90 -9.91 -12.61
CA ALA A 432 -22.48 -10.79 -11.60
C ALA A 432 -23.75 -10.14 -11.01
N LEU A 433 -24.87 -10.85 -11.08
CA LEU A 433 -26.15 -10.47 -10.48
C LEU A 433 -26.47 -11.40 -9.32
N ALA A 434 -27.06 -10.85 -8.25
CA ALA A 434 -27.65 -11.66 -7.19
C ALA A 434 -28.94 -12.34 -7.72
N PRO A 435 -29.41 -13.46 -7.13
CA PRO A 435 -30.56 -14.22 -7.62
C PRO A 435 -31.87 -13.42 -7.71
N ASP A 436 -31.98 -12.33 -6.95
CA ASP A 436 -33.10 -11.40 -6.86
C ASP A 436 -32.90 -10.12 -7.70
N GLN A 437 -31.74 -9.94 -8.35
CA GLN A 437 -31.42 -8.75 -9.16
C GLN A 437 -31.56 -9.02 -10.65
N THR A 438 -32.44 -8.26 -11.31
CA THR A 438 -32.68 -8.32 -12.77
C THR A 438 -32.20 -7.07 -13.52
N GLU A 439 -31.68 -6.08 -12.81
CA GLU A 439 -31.19 -4.81 -13.36
C GLU A 439 -29.78 -4.50 -12.87
N ARG A 440 -28.97 -3.89 -13.74
CA ARG A 440 -27.67 -3.33 -13.39
C ARG A 440 -27.71 -1.81 -13.41
N VAL A 441 -27.12 -1.20 -12.37
CA VAL A 441 -26.88 0.24 -12.33
C VAL A 441 -25.67 0.56 -13.21
N LEU A 442 -25.85 1.51 -14.10
CA LEU A 442 -24.79 2.15 -14.87
C LEU A 442 -24.47 3.51 -14.25
N VAL A 443 -23.17 3.78 -14.09
CA VAL A 443 -22.65 5.06 -13.62
C VAL A 443 -21.55 5.50 -14.57
N GLY A 444 -21.64 6.74 -15.04
CA GLY A 444 -20.62 7.33 -15.90
C GLY A 444 -20.50 8.84 -15.67
N ARG A 445 -19.41 9.40 -16.17
CA ARG A 445 -19.11 10.83 -16.12
C ARG A 445 -18.97 11.38 -17.54
N VAL A 446 -19.51 12.56 -17.77
CA VAL A 446 -19.38 13.28 -19.03
C VAL A 446 -18.72 14.63 -18.76
N THR A 447 -17.62 14.88 -19.46
CA THR A 447 -16.93 16.18 -19.40
C THR A 447 -17.10 16.89 -20.74
N ALA A 448 -17.83 17.99 -20.76
CA ALA A 448 -18.07 18.79 -21.97
C ALA A 448 -17.48 20.20 -21.77
N PRO A 449 -16.27 20.50 -22.30
CA PRO A 449 -15.63 21.80 -22.12
C PRO A 449 -16.46 22.98 -22.64
N SER A 450 -17.27 22.76 -23.68
CA SER A 450 -18.18 23.76 -24.28
C SER A 450 -19.55 23.83 -23.58
N GLY A 451 -19.76 23.07 -22.50
CA GLY A 451 -21.07 22.84 -21.88
C GLY A 451 -21.83 21.69 -22.55
N LEU A 452 -22.47 20.84 -21.74
CA LEU A 452 -23.27 19.72 -22.23
C LEU A 452 -24.63 20.21 -22.73
N MET A 453 -25.06 19.73 -23.89
CA MET A 453 -26.38 20.01 -24.47
C MET A 453 -27.32 18.81 -24.28
N LEU A 454 -26.83 17.60 -24.53
CA LEU A 454 -27.63 16.38 -24.47
C LEU A 454 -26.78 15.19 -24.02
N LEU A 455 -27.35 14.34 -23.18
CA LEU A 455 -26.84 13.02 -22.84
C LEU A 455 -27.96 11.98 -22.94
N THR A 456 -27.74 10.91 -23.71
CA THR A 456 -28.67 9.78 -23.81
C THR A 456 -27.99 8.45 -23.52
N VAL A 457 -28.74 7.52 -22.92
CA VAL A 457 -28.37 6.11 -22.80
C VAL A 457 -29.50 5.26 -23.38
N ASN A 458 -29.19 4.46 -24.41
CA ASN A 458 -30.18 3.69 -25.18
C ASN A 458 -31.39 4.55 -25.59
N ASP A 459 -31.10 5.72 -26.16
CA ASP A 459 -32.07 6.71 -26.65
C ASP A 459 -32.96 7.36 -25.57
N ARG A 460 -32.69 7.10 -24.28
CA ARG A 460 -33.32 7.79 -23.15
C ARG A 460 -32.45 8.95 -22.66
N GLU A 461 -33.01 10.14 -22.62
CA GLU A 461 -32.34 11.34 -22.10
C GLU A 461 -32.13 11.27 -20.59
N LEU A 462 -30.95 11.69 -20.13
CA LEU A 462 -30.55 11.71 -18.73
C LEU A 462 -30.08 13.10 -18.31
N THR A 463 -30.40 13.46 -17.06
CA THR A 463 -29.82 14.63 -16.42
C THR A 463 -28.49 14.26 -15.76
N VAL A 464 -27.51 15.17 -15.86
CA VAL A 464 -26.22 15.08 -15.17
C VAL A 464 -26.21 16.00 -13.96
N ASP A 465 -25.45 15.62 -12.94
CA ASP A 465 -25.20 16.51 -11.79
C ASP A 465 -24.12 17.57 -12.10
N ASP A 466 -23.84 18.43 -11.11
CA ASP A 466 -22.88 19.53 -11.22
C ASP A 466 -21.42 19.05 -11.47
N GLN A 467 -21.14 17.75 -11.33
CA GLN A 467 -19.84 17.13 -11.64
C GLN A 467 -19.85 16.34 -12.96
N GLY A 468 -20.94 16.41 -13.72
CA GLY A 468 -21.10 15.69 -14.99
C GLY A 468 -21.40 14.20 -14.81
N LEU A 469 -21.77 13.74 -13.62
CA LEU A 469 -22.09 12.34 -13.35
C LEU A 469 -23.53 12.03 -13.78
N PHE A 470 -23.74 10.86 -14.39
CA PHE A 470 -25.07 10.31 -14.68
C PHE A 470 -25.20 8.90 -14.11
N ARG A 471 -26.45 8.54 -13.77
CA ARG A 471 -26.82 7.22 -13.27
C ARG A 471 -28.10 6.73 -13.94
N THR A 472 -28.09 5.49 -14.40
CA THR A 472 -29.30 4.83 -14.95
C THR A 472 -29.32 3.35 -14.62
N ARG A 473 -30.47 2.69 -14.78
CA ARG A 473 -30.63 1.23 -14.57
C ARG A 473 -30.95 0.57 -15.90
N ILE A 474 -30.24 -0.50 -16.22
CA ILE A 474 -30.45 -1.30 -17.43
C ILE A 474 -30.85 -2.73 -17.03
N PRO A 475 -31.99 -3.25 -17.52
CA PRO A 475 -32.36 -4.64 -17.32
C PRO A 475 -31.33 -5.56 -18.01
N VAL A 476 -30.81 -6.55 -17.29
CA VAL A 476 -29.87 -7.53 -17.84
C VAL A 476 -30.64 -8.84 -18.02
N LYS A 477 -30.86 -9.23 -19.27
CA LYS A 477 -31.54 -10.49 -19.64
C LYS A 477 -30.50 -11.60 -19.84
N ALA A 478 -30.96 -12.83 -20.08
CA ALA A 478 -30.09 -13.98 -20.34
C ALA A 478 -29.11 -13.74 -21.52
N ASP A 479 -29.53 -12.95 -22.51
CA ASP A 479 -28.70 -12.55 -23.66
C ASP A 479 -27.95 -11.24 -23.41
N ALA A 480 -26.82 -11.06 -24.11
CA ALA A 480 -26.04 -9.83 -24.05
C ALA A 480 -26.86 -8.60 -24.51
N VAL A 481 -27.05 -7.64 -23.61
CA VAL A 481 -27.85 -6.41 -23.83
C VAL A 481 -26.94 -5.27 -24.32
N PRO A 482 -27.19 -4.68 -25.50
CA PRO A 482 -26.41 -3.55 -25.97
C PRO A 482 -26.72 -2.27 -25.18
N VAL A 483 -25.67 -1.51 -24.88
CA VAL A 483 -25.71 -0.22 -24.21
C VAL A 483 -24.97 0.81 -25.06
N ARG A 484 -25.65 1.89 -25.40
CA ARG A 484 -25.13 3.03 -26.16
C ARG A 484 -25.31 4.31 -25.37
N VAL A 485 -24.20 4.99 -25.05
CA VAL A 485 -24.17 6.30 -24.39
C VAL A 485 -23.75 7.36 -25.40
N VAL A 486 -24.51 8.45 -25.53
CA VAL A 486 -24.22 9.54 -26.48
C VAL A 486 -24.24 10.88 -25.76
N ALA A 487 -23.18 11.67 -25.90
CA ALA A 487 -23.08 13.03 -25.40
C ALA A 487 -22.90 14.03 -26.55
N VAL A 488 -23.61 15.15 -26.49
CA VAL A 488 -23.51 16.27 -27.45
C VAL A 488 -23.24 17.55 -26.67
N ASP A 489 -22.21 18.30 -27.05
CA ASP A 489 -21.90 19.60 -26.45
C ASP A 489 -22.66 20.75 -27.13
N ARG A 490 -22.67 21.94 -26.51
CA ARG A 490 -23.30 23.14 -27.09
C ARG A 490 -22.63 23.63 -28.37
N GLY A 491 -21.44 23.12 -28.69
CA GLY A 491 -20.72 23.37 -29.95
C GLY A 491 -21.11 22.39 -31.07
N GLY A 492 -22.06 21.48 -30.84
CA GLY A 492 -22.54 20.49 -31.81
C GLY A 492 -21.62 19.27 -31.98
N LYS A 493 -20.57 19.12 -31.17
CA LYS A 493 -19.65 17.98 -31.22
C LYS A 493 -20.25 16.81 -30.44
N ARG A 494 -20.19 15.62 -31.05
CA ARG A 494 -20.79 14.39 -30.53
C ARG A 494 -19.73 13.35 -30.17
N SER A 495 -19.93 12.70 -29.03
CA SER A 495 -19.18 11.51 -28.61
C SER A 495 -20.14 10.37 -28.27
N ALA A 496 -19.75 9.14 -28.58
CA ALA A 496 -20.55 7.96 -28.31
C ALA A 496 -19.69 6.81 -27.77
N LEU A 497 -20.25 6.03 -26.85
CA LEU A 497 -19.63 4.87 -26.24
C LEU A 497 -20.62 3.70 -26.30
N GLU A 498 -20.18 2.56 -26.83
CA GLU A 498 -21.01 1.38 -27.09
C GLU A 498 -20.38 0.13 -26.47
N PHE A 499 -21.16 -0.64 -25.70
CA PHE A 499 -20.74 -1.92 -25.10
C PHE A 499 -21.94 -2.86 -24.91
N GLN A 500 -21.72 -4.12 -24.53
CA GLN A 500 -22.78 -5.09 -24.24
C GLN A 500 -22.69 -5.56 -22.78
N LEU A 501 -23.82 -5.75 -22.10
CA LEU A 501 -23.93 -6.32 -20.76
C LEU A 501 -24.41 -7.77 -20.84
N ALA A 502 -23.65 -8.72 -20.30
CA ALA A 502 -24.07 -10.12 -20.20
C ALA A 502 -24.07 -10.58 -18.73
N PRO A 503 -25.00 -11.44 -18.30
CA PRO A 503 -24.94 -12.06 -16.98
C PRO A 503 -23.70 -12.96 -16.87
N ASP A 504 -23.02 -12.91 -15.72
CA ASP A 504 -21.87 -13.77 -15.45
C ASP A 504 -22.36 -15.19 -15.12
N GLU A 505 -22.28 -16.10 -16.10
CA GLU A 505 -22.48 -17.53 -15.88
C GLU A 505 -21.37 -18.05 -14.98
N ARG A 506 -21.59 -18.07 -13.67
CA ARG A 506 -20.75 -18.86 -12.76
C ARG A 506 -20.81 -20.31 -13.23
N PRO A 507 -19.67 -20.99 -13.50
CA PRO A 507 -19.70 -22.43 -13.54
C PRO A 507 -20.19 -22.93 -12.19
N ALA A 508 -21.18 -23.83 -12.24
CA ALA A 508 -21.69 -24.54 -11.08
C ALA A 508 -20.52 -25.10 -10.26
N ALA A 509 -20.56 -24.84 -8.95
CA ALA A 509 -19.77 -25.47 -7.91
C ALA A 509 -18.54 -26.26 -8.42
N THR A 510 -17.37 -25.62 -8.45
CA THR A 510 -16.14 -26.38 -8.24
C THR A 510 -16.36 -27.20 -6.99
N ALA A 511 -16.32 -28.53 -7.15
CA ALA A 511 -16.63 -29.50 -6.11
C ALA A 511 -16.02 -29.04 -4.78
N ALA A 512 -16.88 -28.84 -3.78
CA ALA A 512 -16.44 -28.59 -2.42
C ALA A 512 -15.41 -29.64 -2.06
N LEU A 513 -14.20 -29.19 -1.73
CA LEU A 513 -13.18 -30.05 -1.15
C LEU A 513 -13.82 -30.82 0.01
N PRO A 514 -13.56 -32.13 0.18
CA PRO A 514 -14.00 -32.83 1.37
C PRO A 514 -13.48 -32.08 2.60
N ARG A 515 -14.39 -31.71 3.51
CA ARG A 515 -14.15 -31.00 4.79
C ARG A 515 -13.31 -31.84 5.78
N LYS A 516 -12.13 -32.28 5.38
CA LYS A 516 -11.17 -32.97 6.24
C LYS A 516 -10.10 -31.98 6.67
N PHE A 517 -10.44 -31.20 7.68
CA PHE A 517 -9.47 -30.33 8.35
C PHE A 517 -8.35 -31.18 8.96
N PRO A 518 -7.08 -30.75 8.86
CA PRO A 518 -5.98 -31.34 9.60
C PRO A 518 -6.33 -31.53 11.09
N PRO A 519 -6.06 -32.70 11.71
CA PRO A 519 -6.39 -32.95 13.12
C PRO A 519 -5.82 -31.88 14.07
N ALA A 520 -4.60 -31.40 13.81
CA ALA A 520 -3.93 -30.35 14.57
C ALA A 520 -4.71 -29.02 14.60
N LEU A 521 -5.56 -28.75 13.60
CA LEU A 521 -6.36 -27.53 13.54
C LEU A 521 -7.59 -27.56 14.44
N ARG A 522 -8.06 -28.76 14.81
CA ARG A 522 -9.21 -28.96 15.70
C ARG A 522 -8.83 -29.02 17.19
N GLU A 523 -7.54 -29.05 17.52
CA GLU A 523 -7.07 -29.08 18.91
C GLU A 523 -7.10 -27.69 19.56
N GLY A 524 -7.54 -27.58 20.81
CA GLY A 524 -7.57 -26.31 21.56
C GLY A 524 -8.74 -25.38 21.19
N GLN A 525 -8.94 -24.32 21.98
CA GLN A 525 -10.04 -23.38 21.79
C GLN A 525 -9.61 -22.11 21.05
N TYR A 526 -10.55 -21.51 20.33
CA TYR A 526 -10.40 -20.18 19.77
C TYR A 526 -10.83 -19.15 20.83
N HIS A 527 -9.96 -18.22 21.16
CA HIS A 527 -10.20 -17.12 22.09
C HIS A 527 -10.13 -15.80 21.34
N ALA A 528 -10.97 -14.83 21.71
CA ALA A 528 -10.90 -13.48 21.20
C ALA A 528 -10.93 -12.44 22.32
N LEU A 529 -10.08 -11.43 22.23
CA LEU A 529 -10.16 -10.20 23.00
C LEU A 529 -10.55 -9.07 22.05
N VAL A 530 -11.75 -8.52 22.22
CA VAL A 530 -12.29 -7.50 21.32
C VAL A 530 -12.44 -6.19 22.09
N ILE A 531 -11.71 -5.17 21.66
CA ILE A 531 -11.60 -3.87 22.32
C ILE A 531 -12.20 -2.81 21.42
N GLY A 532 -13.18 -2.07 21.92
CA GLY A 532 -13.83 -0.95 21.21
C GLY A 532 -13.85 0.30 22.08
N ASN A 533 -12.98 1.26 21.79
CA ASN A 533 -12.85 2.50 22.55
C ASN A 533 -13.46 3.67 21.78
N ARG A 534 -14.54 4.22 22.32
CA ARG A 534 -15.34 5.27 21.69
C ARG A 534 -15.34 6.59 22.47
N ALA A 535 -15.58 6.52 23.77
CA ALA A 535 -15.73 7.69 24.64
C ALA A 535 -14.44 7.91 25.44
N TYR A 536 -13.65 8.90 25.05
CA TYR A 536 -12.36 9.21 25.67
C TYR A 536 -12.48 10.42 26.60
N GLU A 537 -11.70 10.41 27.68
CA GLU A 537 -11.69 11.49 28.67
C GLU A 537 -10.99 12.75 28.13
N HIS A 538 -9.92 12.56 27.36
CA HIS A 538 -9.09 13.66 26.86
C HIS A 538 -9.02 13.71 25.33
N TRP A 539 -9.52 12.70 24.62
CA TRP A 539 -9.48 12.63 23.16
C TRP A 539 -10.88 12.84 22.53
N PRO A 540 -10.97 13.24 21.26
CA PRO A 540 -12.25 13.27 20.56
C PRO A 540 -12.93 11.90 20.55
N SER A 541 -14.24 11.85 20.77
CA SER A 541 -14.97 10.59 20.71
C SER A 541 -15.06 10.06 19.27
N LEU A 542 -14.96 8.73 19.13
CA LEU A 542 -15.14 8.04 17.86
C LEU A 542 -16.63 7.70 17.63
N LYS A 543 -16.99 7.37 16.38
CA LYS A 543 -18.36 7.07 15.99
C LYS A 543 -18.65 5.58 15.94
N THR A 544 -17.78 4.77 15.33
CA THR A 544 -18.12 3.38 14.97
C THR A 544 -17.44 2.31 15.84
N SER A 545 -16.36 2.64 16.54
CA SER A 545 -15.48 1.65 17.21
C SER A 545 -16.18 0.72 18.20
N GLU A 546 -17.21 1.20 18.90
CA GLU A 546 -18.00 0.38 19.83
C GLU A 546 -18.90 -0.63 19.08
N ALA A 547 -19.53 -0.19 17.97
CA ALA A 547 -20.37 -1.03 17.13
C ALA A 547 -19.53 -2.08 16.39
N ASP A 548 -18.36 -1.67 15.87
CA ASP A 548 -17.38 -2.53 15.21
C ASP A 548 -16.92 -3.67 16.13
N ALA A 549 -16.63 -3.36 17.39
CA ALA A 549 -16.26 -4.33 18.42
C ALA A 549 -17.40 -5.30 18.74
N LYS A 550 -18.63 -4.80 18.94
CA LYS A 550 -19.80 -5.64 19.26
C LYS A 550 -20.11 -6.64 18.14
N GLU A 551 -20.20 -6.17 16.90
CA GLU A 551 -20.52 -7.04 15.77
C GLU A 551 -19.40 -8.03 15.46
N THR A 552 -18.14 -7.62 15.61
CA THR A 552 -17.00 -8.54 15.49
C THR A 552 -17.07 -9.66 16.52
N ALA A 553 -17.38 -9.34 17.79
CA ALA A 553 -17.51 -10.34 18.84
C ALA A 553 -18.65 -11.34 18.52
N ILE A 554 -19.82 -10.84 18.11
CA ILE A 554 -20.96 -11.68 17.72
C ILE A 554 -20.61 -12.62 16.55
N LEU A 555 -19.95 -12.08 15.53
CA LEU A 555 -19.55 -12.86 14.35
C LEU A 555 -18.59 -14.00 14.71
N LEU A 556 -17.56 -13.69 15.51
CA LEU A 556 -16.55 -14.68 15.92
C LEU A 556 -17.16 -15.79 16.80
N GLU A 557 -18.07 -15.45 17.71
CA GLU A 557 -18.76 -16.44 18.55
C GLU A 557 -19.69 -17.34 17.73
N LYS A 558 -20.58 -16.74 16.94
CA LYS A 558 -21.62 -17.48 16.22
C LYS A 558 -21.05 -18.33 15.09
N ARG A 559 -20.16 -17.75 14.28
CA ARG A 559 -19.72 -18.35 13.02
C ARG A 559 -18.48 -19.21 13.16
N TYR A 560 -17.61 -18.89 14.12
CA TYR A 560 -16.31 -19.53 14.30
C TYR A 560 -16.13 -20.15 15.69
N GLY A 561 -17.08 -19.99 16.62
CA GLY A 561 -17.06 -20.64 17.93
C GLY A 561 -16.01 -20.08 18.90
N PHE A 562 -15.60 -18.82 18.73
CA PHE A 562 -14.64 -18.18 19.64
C PHE A 562 -15.23 -17.99 21.05
N LYS A 563 -14.40 -18.16 22.08
CA LYS A 563 -14.65 -17.67 23.43
C LYS A 563 -14.19 -16.23 23.50
N THR A 564 -15.13 -15.29 23.38
CA THR A 564 -14.83 -13.87 23.22
C THR A 564 -14.98 -13.11 24.54
N ARG A 565 -14.02 -12.23 24.83
CA ARG A 565 -14.11 -11.22 25.87
C ARG A 565 -14.15 -9.86 25.21
N ILE A 566 -15.21 -9.09 25.46
CA ILE A 566 -15.36 -7.73 24.95
C ILE A 566 -14.99 -6.71 26.03
N LEU A 567 -14.19 -5.71 25.67
CA LEU A 567 -13.88 -4.54 26.49
C LEU A 567 -14.33 -3.28 25.74
N LEU A 568 -15.26 -2.53 26.30
CA LEU A 568 -15.75 -1.29 25.71
C LEU A 568 -15.30 -0.10 26.55
N ASN A 569 -14.77 0.93 25.91
CA ASN A 569 -14.22 2.11 26.56
C ASN A 569 -13.24 1.73 27.68
N ALA A 570 -12.29 0.87 27.34
CA ALA A 570 -11.38 0.24 28.27
C ALA A 570 -10.26 1.20 28.67
N ARG A 571 -9.97 1.26 29.96
CA ARG A 571 -8.81 1.98 30.49
C ARG A 571 -7.54 1.17 30.31
N ARG A 572 -6.38 1.80 30.47
CA ARG A 572 -5.07 1.15 30.32
C ARG A 572 -4.95 -0.12 31.16
N PHE A 573 -5.34 -0.06 32.43
CA PHE A 573 -5.29 -1.20 33.35
C PHE A 573 -6.16 -2.36 32.85
N ASP A 574 -7.37 -2.08 32.35
CA ASP A 574 -8.33 -3.11 31.94
C ASP A 574 -7.80 -3.90 30.73
N ILE A 575 -7.18 -3.21 29.76
CA ILE A 575 -6.56 -3.81 28.57
C ILE A 575 -5.37 -4.69 28.98
N LEU A 576 -4.44 -4.15 29.78
CA LEU A 576 -3.24 -4.88 30.21
C LEU A 576 -3.60 -6.09 31.10
N GLN A 577 -4.60 -5.94 31.98
CA GLN A 577 -5.10 -7.03 32.80
C GLN A 577 -5.65 -8.17 31.94
N ALA A 578 -6.49 -7.86 30.95
CA ALA A 578 -7.06 -8.88 30.08
C ALA A 578 -5.97 -9.64 29.28
N LEU A 579 -4.97 -8.93 28.74
CA LEU A 579 -3.84 -9.55 28.05
C LEU A 579 -3.00 -10.43 29.00
N ASN A 580 -2.78 -9.98 30.23
CA ASN A 580 -2.04 -10.73 31.24
C ASN A 580 -2.79 -12.00 31.69
N GLU A 581 -4.12 -11.92 31.84
CA GLU A 581 -4.95 -13.08 32.15
C GLU A 581 -4.93 -14.11 31.02
N LEU A 582 -5.00 -13.66 29.75
CA LEU A 582 -4.86 -14.55 28.59
C LEU A 582 -3.49 -15.25 28.57
N ARG A 583 -2.40 -14.54 28.89
CA ARG A 583 -1.07 -15.16 29.01
C ARG A 583 -1.07 -16.33 29.99
N ASN A 584 -1.73 -16.18 31.12
CA ASN A 584 -1.73 -17.20 32.18
C ASN A 584 -2.70 -18.36 31.91
N GLN A 585 -3.70 -18.17 31.03
CA GLN A 585 -4.73 -19.16 30.74
C GLN A 585 -4.47 -19.97 29.48
N LEU A 586 -3.91 -19.36 28.44
CA LEU A 586 -3.79 -19.98 27.12
C LEU A 586 -2.60 -20.92 27.01
N THR A 587 -2.79 -22.00 26.25
CA THR A 587 -1.77 -23.00 25.94
C THR A 587 -1.39 -22.96 24.46
N GLU A 588 -0.33 -23.69 24.06
CA GLU A 588 0.09 -23.79 22.65
C GLU A 588 -0.98 -24.39 21.72
N LYS A 589 -2.02 -25.05 22.26
CA LYS A 589 -3.14 -25.58 21.47
C LYS A 589 -4.16 -24.51 21.14
N ASP A 590 -4.26 -23.47 21.97
CA ASP A 590 -5.25 -22.43 21.84
C ASP A 590 -4.83 -21.38 20.79
N LYS A 591 -5.83 -20.71 20.23
CA LYS A 591 -5.67 -19.64 19.24
C LYS A 591 -6.22 -18.35 19.81
N LEU A 592 -5.54 -17.24 19.56
CA LEU A 592 -5.95 -15.94 20.08
C LEU A 592 -6.12 -14.93 18.95
N LEU A 593 -7.29 -14.30 18.89
CA LEU A 593 -7.50 -13.10 18.09
C LEU A 593 -7.63 -11.89 19.02
N ILE A 594 -6.87 -10.83 18.75
CA ILE A 594 -7.04 -9.55 19.44
C ILE A 594 -7.55 -8.56 18.40
N TYR A 595 -8.73 -8.00 18.63
CA TYR A 595 -9.30 -6.95 17.78
C TYR A 595 -9.29 -5.64 18.56
N TYR A 596 -8.69 -4.60 18.00
CA TYR A 596 -8.64 -3.27 18.61
C TYR A 596 -9.22 -2.24 17.63
N ALA A 597 -10.28 -1.55 18.05
CA ALA A 597 -10.82 -0.38 17.38
C ALA A 597 -10.77 0.82 18.34
N GLY A 598 -10.05 1.86 17.95
CA GLY A 598 -9.82 3.03 18.81
C GLY A 598 -8.77 3.99 18.25
N HIS A 599 -8.41 5.00 19.04
CA HIS A 599 -7.35 5.94 18.68
C HIS A 599 -6.00 5.26 18.70
N GLY A 600 -5.16 5.65 17.75
CA GLY A 600 -3.75 5.29 17.69
C GLY A 600 -2.91 6.55 17.51
N TYR A 601 -1.71 6.56 18.09
CA TYR A 601 -0.78 7.68 17.96
C TYR A 601 0.59 7.19 17.52
N LEU A 602 1.23 7.91 16.60
CA LEU A 602 2.62 7.69 16.20
C LEU A 602 3.49 8.82 16.70
N ASP A 603 4.47 8.48 17.52
CA ASP A 603 5.58 9.38 17.80
C ASP A 603 6.62 9.23 16.67
N GLU A 604 6.62 10.19 15.74
CA GLU A 604 7.52 10.21 14.58
C GLU A 604 9.00 10.37 14.98
N LYS A 605 9.31 10.97 16.13
CA LYS A 605 10.69 11.22 16.57
C LYS A 605 11.42 9.94 16.93
N ILE A 606 10.69 9.02 17.56
CA ILE A 606 11.22 7.70 17.98
C ILE A 606 10.61 6.55 17.15
N ASN A 607 9.82 6.89 16.12
CA ASN A 607 9.10 5.96 15.25
C ASN A 607 8.35 4.86 16.04
N ARG A 608 7.59 5.27 17.07
CA ARG A 608 6.88 4.36 17.98
C ARG A 608 5.38 4.64 17.97
N ALA A 609 4.60 3.60 17.71
CA ALA A 609 3.15 3.67 17.75
C ALA A 609 2.59 3.27 19.13
N TYR A 610 1.40 3.77 19.43
CA TYR A 610 0.70 3.56 20.68
C TYR A 610 -0.79 3.30 20.44
N TRP A 611 -1.37 2.38 21.21
CA TRP A 611 -2.81 2.36 21.45
C TRP A 611 -3.14 3.36 22.54
N VAL A 612 -4.19 4.14 22.33
CA VAL A 612 -4.67 5.15 23.27
C VAL A 612 -5.89 4.57 24.00
N PRO A 613 -5.77 4.23 25.30
CA PRO A 613 -6.92 3.88 26.13
C PRO A 613 -7.82 5.10 26.40
N VAL A 614 -9.01 4.90 26.96
CA VAL A 614 -9.95 6.02 27.18
C VAL A 614 -9.48 7.05 28.21
N ASP A 615 -8.61 6.62 29.13
CA ASP A 615 -7.93 7.43 30.16
C ASP A 615 -6.59 8.02 29.66
N GLY A 616 -6.27 7.88 28.37
CA GLY A 616 -5.06 8.43 27.79
C GLY A 616 -5.07 9.96 27.72
N ALA A 617 -4.08 10.62 28.31
CA ALA A 617 -3.89 12.07 28.20
C ALA A 617 -3.47 12.49 26.78
N LEU A 618 -3.65 13.76 26.39
CA LEU A 618 -3.23 14.29 25.07
C LEU A 618 -1.72 14.53 24.98
N ASP A 619 -1.11 15.04 26.06
CA ASP A 619 0.29 15.51 26.07
C ASP A 619 1.26 14.55 26.79
N SER A 620 0.79 13.36 27.17
CA SER A 620 1.59 12.38 27.89
C SER A 620 1.31 10.96 27.41
N ASN A 621 2.38 10.26 27.03
CA ASN A 621 2.34 8.86 26.65
C ASN A 621 2.37 7.90 27.85
N THR A 622 2.35 8.43 29.08
CA THR A 622 2.44 7.62 30.30
C THR A 622 1.28 6.63 30.40
N GLU A 623 0.08 7.07 30.03
CA GLU A 623 -1.12 6.22 30.06
C GLU A 623 -1.45 5.54 28.71
N TRP A 624 -0.57 5.68 27.73
CA TRP A 624 -0.73 4.99 26.45
C TRP A 624 -0.06 3.61 26.48
N ILE A 625 -0.51 2.71 25.63
CA ILE A 625 0.08 1.37 25.51
C ILE A 625 0.93 1.33 24.25
N SER A 626 2.25 1.30 24.41
CA SER A 626 3.15 1.21 23.25
C SER A 626 2.97 -0.11 22.50
N THR A 627 3.14 -0.07 21.18
CA THR A 627 3.15 -1.28 20.33
C THR A 627 4.28 -2.25 20.69
N VAL A 628 5.37 -1.75 21.27
CA VAL A 628 6.46 -2.58 21.83
C VAL A 628 5.93 -3.41 23.00
N ALA A 629 5.20 -2.80 23.94
CA ALA A 629 4.63 -3.53 25.06
C ALA A 629 3.57 -4.54 24.61
N ILE A 630 2.75 -4.21 23.62
CA ILE A 630 1.78 -5.14 23.02
C ILE A 630 2.52 -6.33 22.41
N THR A 631 3.59 -6.05 21.66
CA THR A 631 4.45 -7.08 21.07
C THR A 631 5.06 -7.99 22.13
N ASP A 632 5.58 -7.43 23.23
CA ASP A 632 6.20 -8.20 24.30
C ASP A 632 5.17 -9.07 25.04
N LEU A 633 3.97 -8.54 25.29
CA LEU A 633 2.85 -9.29 25.87
C LEU A 633 2.41 -10.43 24.95
N VAL A 634 2.22 -10.14 23.66
CA VAL A 634 1.92 -11.15 22.65
C VAL A 634 3.01 -12.21 22.62
N SER A 635 4.28 -11.81 22.58
CA SER A 635 5.44 -12.73 22.60
C SER A 635 5.43 -13.67 23.81
N ALA A 636 5.02 -13.18 24.98
CA ALA A 636 4.95 -13.96 26.21
C ALA A 636 3.73 -14.89 26.33
N ILE A 637 2.65 -14.66 25.57
CA ILE A 637 1.48 -15.55 25.54
C ILE A 637 1.87 -16.89 24.88
N SER A 638 1.45 -18.03 25.44
CA SER A 638 1.81 -19.36 24.92
C SER A 638 1.01 -19.81 23.69
N ALA A 639 -0.11 -19.16 23.35
CA ALA A 639 -0.90 -19.51 22.17
C ALA A 639 -0.05 -19.53 20.90
N LYS A 640 -0.14 -20.63 20.14
CA LYS A 640 0.71 -20.86 18.97
C LYS A 640 0.29 -20.00 17.76
N HIS A 641 -0.99 -19.67 17.67
CA HIS A 641 -1.54 -18.84 16.59
C HIS A 641 -2.19 -17.60 17.18
N ILE A 642 -1.61 -16.43 16.91
CA ILE A 642 -2.13 -15.14 17.34
C ILE A 642 -2.28 -14.21 16.14
N LEU A 643 -3.50 -13.68 15.94
CA LEU A 643 -3.80 -12.63 14.97
C LEU A 643 -4.20 -11.37 15.72
N LEU A 644 -3.49 -10.29 15.45
CA LEU A 644 -3.82 -8.95 15.91
C LEU A 644 -4.51 -8.18 14.77
N VAL A 645 -5.74 -7.73 14.98
CA VAL A 645 -6.50 -6.92 14.02
C VAL A 645 -6.62 -5.52 14.60
N VAL A 646 -6.06 -4.53 13.91
CA VAL A 646 -5.97 -3.15 14.39
C VAL A 646 -6.74 -2.24 13.45
N ASP A 647 -7.88 -1.74 13.92
CA ASP A 647 -8.67 -0.72 13.26
C ASP A 647 -8.40 0.66 13.89
N SER A 648 -7.18 1.16 13.69
CA SER A 648 -6.73 2.46 14.23
C SER A 648 -5.70 3.11 13.31
N CYS A 649 -5.53 4.43 13.42
CA CYS A 649 -4.45 5.17 12.74
C CYS A 649 -3.06 4.62 13.13
N TYR A 650 -2.10 4.70 12.19
CA TYR A 650 -0.66 4.39 12.41
C TYR A 650 -0.31 2.93 12.70
N SER A 651 -1.11 2.01 12.18
CA SER A 651 -1.00 0.59 12.45
C SER A 651 0.11 -0.13 11.65
N GLY A 652 0.80 0.56 10.72
CA GLY A 652 1.90 0.02 9.90
C GLY A 652 3.24 -0.20 10.62
N ALA A 653 3.43 0.36 11.82
CA ALA A 653 4.66 0.22 12.61
C ALA A 653 4.93 -1.20 13.16
N LEU A 654 3.99 -2.13 12.98
CA LEU A 654 4.07 -3.52 13.46
C LEU A 654 4.55 -4.52 12.40
N THR A 655 4.82 -4.08 11.18
CA THR A 655 4.95 -4.96 10.01
C THR A 655 6.39 -5.36 9.66
N ARG A 656 6.59 -6.63 9.27
CA ARG A 656 7.75 -7.15 8.52
C ARG A 656 7.31 -7.76 7.17
N SER A 657 8.20 -7.80 6.17
CA SER A 657 7.91 -8.34 4.83
C SER A 657 8.14 -9.85 4.70
N ALA A 658 7.36 -10.43 3.76
CA ALA A 658 7.36 -11.78 3.19
C ALA A 658 6.81 -12.93 4.06
N LEU A 659 5.52 -13.22 3.90
CA LEU A 659 4.90 -14.52 4.24
C LEU A 659 4.98 -15.47 3.04
N ALA A 660 5.26 -16.75 3.29
CA ALA A 660 5.22 -17.80 2.28
C ALA A 660 3.82 -17.86 1.63
N ARG A 661 3.77 -18.07 0.30
CA ARG A 661 2.57 -17.90 -0.52
C ARG A 661 2.18 -19.23 -1.15
N LEU A 662 0.88 -19.54 -1.14
CA LEU A 662 0.29 -20.53 -2.03
C LEU A 662 -0.11 -19.83 -3.35
N GLU A 663 0.34 -20.35 -4.49
CA GLU A 663 -0.01 -19.78 -5.81
C GLU A 663 -1.48 -20.02 -6.16
N ALA A 664 -2.08 -19.05 -6.86
CA ALA A 664 -3.44 -19.18 -7.37
C ALA A 664 -3.49 -20.32 -8.41
N GLY A 665 -4.40 -21.28 -8.22
CA GLY A 665 -4.52 -22.47 -9.08
C GLY A 665 -3.86 -23.75 -8.52
N SER A 666 -3.37 -23.73 -7.28
CA SER A 666 -2.86 -24.92 -6.58
C SER A 666 -3.90 -26.04 -6.49
N SER A 667 -3.48 -27.30 -6.66
CA SER A 667 -4.37 -28.45 -6.54
C SER A 667 -4.97 -28.57 -5.12
N PRO A 668 -6.15 -29.21 -4.98
CA PRO A 668 -6.72 -29.63 -3.69
C PRO A 668 -5.71 -30.17 -2.68
N GLU A 669 -4.81 -31.05 -3.13
CA GLU A 669 -3.82 -31.75 -2.31
C GLU A 669 -2.67 -30.81 -1.89
N ALA A 670 -2.22 -29.94 -2.80
CA ALA A 670 -1.22 -28.92 -2.50
C ALA A 670 -1.73 -27.93 -1.46
N ARG A 671 -3.02 -27.54 -1.55
CA ARG A 671 -3.66 -26.69 -0.55
C ARG A 671 -3.77 -27.40 0.80
N GLN A 672 -4.14 -28.68 0.82
CA GLN A 672 -4.21 -29.46 2.07
C GLN A 672 -2.85 -29.56 2.75
N HIS A 673 -1.79 -29.90 2.00
CA HIS A 673 -0.43 -29.98 2.53
C HIS A 673 0.06 -28.62 3.06
N TRP A 674 -0.24 -27.55 2.34
CA TRP A 674 0.04 -26.19 2.79
C TRP A 674 -0.64 -25.85 4.12
N LEU A 675 -1.94 -26.18 4.26
CA LEU A 675 -2.69 -25.97 5.49
C LEU A 675 -2.09 -26.74 6.68
N GLU A 676 -1.57 -27.94 6.46
CA GLU A 676 -0.86 -28.72 7.49
C GLU A 676 0.45 -28.04 7.92
N VAL A 677 1.23 -27.55 6.96
CA VAL A 677 2.50 -26.85 7.22
C VAL A 677 2.26 -25.57 8.03
N VAL A 678 1.32 -24.72 7.60
CA VAL A 678 1.07 -23.44 8.30
C VAL A 678 0.42 -23.66 9.67
N ALA A 679 -0.44 -24.66 9.83
CA ALA A 679 -1.02 -25.00 11.12
C ALA A 679 0.01 -25.53 12.13
N ALA A 680 1.04 -26.22 11.64
CA ALA A 680 2.11 -26.80 12.45
C ALA A 680 3.15 -25.78 12.93
N LYS A 681 3.18 -24.57 12.37
CA LYS A 681 4.18 -23.53 12.71
C LYS A 681 3.54 -22.42 13.54
N ARG A 682 4.35 -21.69 14.32
CA ARG A 682 3.86 -20.58 15.15
C ARG A 682 3.47 -19.39 14.26
N SER A 683 2.28 -18.85 14.46
CA SER A 683 1.77 -17.67 13.76
C SER A 683 1.54 -16.51 14.73
N ARG A 684 1.99 -15.31 14.35
CA ARG A 684 2.01 -14.06 15.13
C ARG A 684 1.94 -12.91 14.15
N THR A 685 0.75 -12.63 13.66
CA THR A 685 0.55 -11.71 12.54
C THR A 685 -0.37 -10.56 12.94
N VAL A 686 -0.22 -9.44 12.23
CA VAL A 686 -1.04 -8.24 12.37
C VAL A 686 -1.73 -7.95 11.05
N LEU A 687 -3.03 -7.68 11.10
CA LEU A 687 -3.84 -7.11 10.03
C LEU A 687 -4.24 -5.70 10.46
N SER A 688 -3.82 -4.70 9.70
CA SER A 688 -3.97 -3.30 10.04
C SER A 688 -4.93 -2.62 9.05
N SER A 689 -5.73 -1.67 9.52
CA SER A 689 -6.67 -0.93 8.65
C SER A 689 -5.99 0.13 7.79
N GLY A 690 -4.75 0.53 8.13
CA GLY A 690 -3.93 1.47 7.36
C GLY A 690 -2.43 1.41 7.68
N ASP A 691 -1.63 2.14 6.90
CA ASP A 691 -0.20 2.38 7.14
C ASP A 691 0.00 3.48 8.21
N LEU A 692 0.93 4.43 8.03
CA LEU A 692 1.11 5.63 8.87
C LEU A 692 0.13 6.76 8.55
N LYS A 693 -1.04 6.47 7.97
CA LYS A 693 -2.05 7.46 7.54
C LYS A 693 -3.30 7.37 8.42
N PRO A 694 -4.09 8.47 8.57
CA PRO A 694 -5.35 8.45 9.30
C PRO A 694 -6.34 7.44 8.71
N VAL A 695 -7.22 6.88 9.53
CA VAL A 695 -8.25 5.92 9.13
C VAL A 695 -9.62 6.60 9.17
N LEU A 696 -10.49 6.30 8.20
CA LEU A 696 -11.84 6.83 8.16
C LEU A 696 -12.76 6.16 9.21
N ASP A 697 -13.13 6.92 10.23
CA ASP A 697 -14.19 6.59 11.22
C ASP A 697 -15.61 6.91 10.68
N SER A 698 -15.76 7.07 9.35
CA SER A 698 -17.06 7.29 8.69
C SER A 698 -17.04 6.89 7.21
N GLY A 699 -18.21 6.65 6.61
CA GLY A 699 -18.37 6.10 5.25
C GLY A 699 -18.83 4.63 5.21
N GLY A 700 -18.96 4.02 6.38
CA GLY A 700 -19.19 2.59 6.58
C GLY A 700 -20.58 2.11 7.10
N GLY A 701 -21.70 2.84 7.10
CA GLY A 701 -21.98 3.99 7.93
C GLY A 701 -22.28 3.67 9.40
N GLU A 702 -22.82 2.49 9.80
CA GLU A 702 -22.81 2.08 11.24
C GLU A 702 -21.44 1.54 11.67
N HIS A 703 -20.62 1.13 10.70
CA HIS A 703 -19.27 0.57 10.89
C HIS A 703 -18.19 1.44 10.26
N SER A 704 -16.92 1.19 10.60
CA SER A 704 -15.79 1.74 9.84
C SER A 704 -15.70 1.10 8.44
N VAL A 705 -14.98 1.73 7.51
CA VAL A 705 -14.78 1.16 6.15
C VAL A 705 -14.06 -0.20 6.23
N PHE A 706 -13.09 -0.31 7.13
CA PHE A 706 -12.34 -1.54 7.35
C PHE A 706 -13.18 -2.60 8.06
N ALA A 707 -13.86 -2.24 9.15
CA ALA A 707 -14.72 -3.15 9.91
C ALA A 707 -15.85 -3.72 9.05
N ARG A 708 -16.45 -2.91 8.17
CA ARG A 708 -17.45 -3.41 7.21
C ARG A 708 -16.85 -4.48 6.28
N ALA A 709 -15.69 -4.22 5.69
CA ALA A 709 -15.04 -5.19 4.80
C ALA A 709 -14.67 -6.48 5.56
N TRP A 710 -14.16 -6.34 6.78
CA TRP A 710 -13.87 -7.43 7.71
C TRP A 710 -15.10 -8.31 8.00
N LEU A 711 -16.22 -7.68 8.41
CA LEU A 711 -17.48 -8.36 8.69
C LEU A 711 -18.06 -9.03 7.45
N ASP A 712 -17.95 -8.39 6.26
CA ASP A 712 -18.46 -8.95 5.00
C ASP A 712 -17.71 -10.23 4.58
N VAL A 713 -16.38 -10.21 4.64
CA VAL A 713 -15.56 -11.38 4.25
C VAL A 713 -15.79 -12.53 5.22
N LEU A 714 -15.64 -12.28 6.52
CA LEU A 714 -15.82 -13.30 7.55
C LEU A 714 -17.28 -13.72 7.72
N GLY A 715 -18.25 -12.90 7.33
CA GLY A 715 -19.68 -13.24 7.38
C GLY A 715 -20.12 -14.16 6.24
N LYS A 716 -19.43 -14.11 5.09
CA LYS A 716 -19.78 -14.89 3.89
C LYS A 716 -18.92 -16.14 3.69
N ASN A 717 -17.76 -16.24 4.35
CA ASN A 717 -16.81 -17.34 4.18
C ASN A 717 -17.32 -18.73 4.62
N ASP A 718 -17.40 -19.70 3.74
CA ASP A 718 -17.89 -21.07 4.00
C ASP A 718 -16.79 -22.15 4.01
N ASP A 719 -15.52 -21.74 3.90
CA ASP A 719 -14.35 -22.62 3.82
C ASP A 719 -13.28 -22.27 4.87
N VAL A 720 -12.21 -23.06 4.99
CA VAL A 720 -11.00 -22.66 5.73
C VAL A 720 -10.46 -21.37 5.13
N LEU A 721 -10.35 -20.33 5.96
CA LEU A 721 -9.83 -19.05 5.53
C LEU A 721 -8.52 -18.73 6.25
N GLU A 722 -7.46 -18.57 5.47
CA GLU A 722 -6.17 -18.10 5.94
C GLU A 722 -6.19 -16.59 6.16
N ALA A 723 -5.56 -16.09 7.22
CA ALA A 723 -5.52 -14.65 7.51
C ALA A 723 -4.85 -13.85 6.38
N GLN A 724 -3.88 -14.44 5.66
CA GLN A 724 -3.33 -13.81 4.46
C GLN A 724 -4.37 -13.69 3.32
N ARG A 725 -5.26 -14.67 3.16
CA ARG A 725 -6.34 -14.61 2.17
C ARG A 725 -7.41 -13.60 2.59
N LEU A 726 -7.80 -13.61 3.87
CA LEU A 726 -8.68 -12.61 4.47
C LEU A 726 -8.16 -11.19 4.22
N TYR A 727 -6.87 -10.94 4.42
CA TYR A 727 -6.24 -9.66 4.09
C TYR A 727 -6.44 -9.25 2.62
N ARG A 728 -6.16 -10.13 1.64
CA ARG A 728 -6.31 -9.79 0.21
C ARG A 728 -7.74 -9.38 -0.12
N GLU A 729 -8.69 -10.13 0.42
CA GLU A 729 -10.12 -9.90 0.22
C GLU A 729 -10.62 -8.61 0.89
N ILE A 730 -10.06 -8.23 2.04
CA ILE A 730 -10.34 -6.95 2.72
C ILE A 730 -9.68 -5.79 1.98
N ALA A 731 -8.40 -5.91 1.63
CA ALA A 731 -7.63 -4.85 0.97
C ALA A 731 -8.28 -4.41 -0.35
N ALA A 732 -8.78 -5.35 -1.15
CA ALA A 732 -9.51 -5.05 -2.37
C ALA A 732 -10.81 -4.26 -2.11
N ARG A 733 -11.58 -4.64 -1.07
CA ARG A 733 -12.83 -3.97 -0.69
C ARG A 733 -12.59 -2.58 -0.09
N VAL A 734 -11.56 -2.43 0.75
CA VAL A 734 -11.18 -1.15 1.36
C VAL A 734 -10.66 -0.18 0.30
N ALA A 735 -9.81 -0.64 -0.62
CA ALA A 735 -9.33 0.18 -1.73
C ALA A 735 -10.49 0.72 -2.58
N TYR A 736 -11.48 -0.13 -2.90
CA TYR A 736 -12.68 0.27 -3.63
C TYR A 736 -13.53 1.31 -2.86
N ALA A 737 -13.76 1.08 -1.56
CA ALA A 737 -14.55 1.98 -0.72
C ALA A 737 -13.85 3.32 -0.44
N ALA A 738 -12.53 3.32 -0.31
CA ALA A 738 -11.72 4.51 -0.05
C ALA A 738 -11.64 5.41 -1.29
N ASP A 739 -11.52 4.83 -2.49
CA ASP A 739 -11.58 5.56 -3.78
C ASP A 739 -12.93 6.27 -3.97
N ALA A 740 -14.04 5.59 -3.65
CA ALA A 740 -15.38 6.18 -3.68
C ALA A 740 -15.57 7.39 -2.74
N LEU A 741 -14.76 7.47 -1.67
CA LEU A 741 -14.76 8.56 -0.69
C LEU A 741 -13.63 9.59 -0.92
N ARG A 742 -12.85 9.45 -2.01
CA ARG A 742 -11.65 10.25 -2.31
C ARG A 742 -10.63 10.27 -1.15
N PHE A 743 -10.47 9.13 -0.49
CA PHE A 743 -9.55 8.97 0.64
C PHE A 743 -8.59 7.80 0.37
N GLU A 744 -7.33 7.91 0.79
CA GLU A 744 -6.35 6.84 0.59
C GLU A 744 -6.23 6.01 1.88
N GLN A 745 -6.75 4.77 1.83
CA GLN A 745 -6.62 3.81 2.92
C GLN A 745 -6.16 2.47 2.36
N VAL A 746 -4.98 2.01 2.80
CA VAL A 746 -4.37 0.76 2.35
C VAL A 746 -4.11 -0.13 3.56
N PRO A 747 -4.92 -1.19 3.78
CA PRO A 747 -4.66 -2.17 4.81
C PRO A 747 -3.29 -2.84 4.66
N GLN A 748 -2.71 -3.32 5.76
CA GLN A 748 -1.46 -4.09 5.73
C GLN A 748 -1.60 -5.41 6.47
N TYR A 749 -0.85 -6.42 6.02
CA TYR A 749 -0.74 -7.71 6.68
C TYR A 749 0.71 -8.14 6.79
N ALA A 750 1.14 -8.51 7.99
CA ALA A 750 2.54 -8.83 8.25
C ALA A 750 2.74 -9.61 9.56
N PRO A 751 3.90 -10.27 9.73
CA PRO A 751 4.37 -10.71 11.05
C PRO A 751 4.50 -9.56 12.03
N ILE A 752 4.09 -9.77 13.29
CA ILE A 752 4.33 -8.83 14.39
C ILE A 752 5.83 -8.83 14.70
N ARG A 753 6.49 -7.69 14.49
CA ARG A 753 7.92 -7.50 14.76
C ARG A 753 8.28 -7.98 16.17
N TYR A 754 9.30 -8.84 16.36
CA TYR A 754 9.77 -9.34 17.68
C TYR A 754 8.79 -10.20 18.50
N ALA A 755 7.64 -10.61 17.94
CA ALA A 755 6.68 -11.45 18.66
C ALA A 755 6.94 -12.96 18.57
N GLY A 756 8.03 -13.38 17.90
CA GLY A 756 8.38 -14.79 17.69
C GLY A 756 7.53 -15.49 16.63
N HIS A 757 7.23 -14.79 15.53
CA HIS A 757 6.62 -15.38 14.34
C HIS A 757 7.57 -16.42 13.70
N GLU A 758 7.00 -17.52 13.21
CA GLU A 758 7.68 -18.49 12.34
C GLU A 758 7.11 -18.38 10.92
N SER A 759 6.64 -19.47 10.32
CA SER A 759 6.03 -19.48 8.98
C SER A 759 4.55 -19.88 9.02
N GLY A 760 3.92 -19.89 10.20
CA GLY A 760 2.52 -20.26 10.35
C GLY A 760 1.57 -19.12 9.96
N ASP A 761 0.31 -19.45 9.67
CA ASP A 761 -0.75 -18.46 9.42
C ASP A 761 -1.94 -18.69 10.36
N PHE A 762 -2.68 -17.63 10.67
CA PHE A 762 -3.90 -17.76 11.46
C PHE A 762 -5.03 -18.29 10.56
N LEU A 763 -5.70 -19.36 10.99
CA LEU A 763 -6.73 -20.04 10.22
C LEU A 763 -8.10 -19.86 10.86
N PHE A 764 -9.08 -19.45 10.08
CA PHE A 764 -10.48 -19.37 10.48
C PHE A 764 -11.21 -20.63 10.01
N LEU A 765 -11.86 -21.31 10.95
CA LEU A 765 -12.61 -22.53 10.73
C LEU A 765 -14.10 -22.25 10.97
N PRO A 766 -14.93 -22.11 9.93
CA PRO A 766 -16.37 -21.99 10.10
C PRO A 766 -16.92 -23.20 10.86
N ARG A 767 -17.90 -22.99 11.74
CA ARG A 767 -18.62 -24.11 12.36
C ARG A 767 -19.35 -24.89 11.27
N ASP A 768 -19.29 -26.21 11.33
CA ASP A 768 -20.20 -27.05 10.55
C ASP A 768 -21.63 -26.75 11.01
N ASN A 769 -22.46 -26.21 10.12
CA ASN A 769 -23.89 -26.02 10.34
C ASN A 769 -24.63 -27.34 10.56
#